data_AF-A0A8J4WFP0-F1
#
_entry.id   AF-A0A8J4WFP0-F1
#
_cell.length_a   1.000
_cell.length_b   1.000
_cell.length_c   1.000
_cell.angle_alpha   90.00
_cell.angle_beta   90.00
_cell.angle_gamma   90.00
#
_symmetry.space_group_name_H-M   'P 1'
#
loop_
_entity.id
_entity.type
_entity.pdbx_description
1 polymer ?
#
loop_
_entity_poly.entity_id
_entity_poly.type
_entity_poly.pdbx_seq_one_letter_code
_entity_poly.pdbx_strand_id
1 'polypeptide(L)'
;MRVSLILALAVATATASPYDALPGGGGYVRNPDRSQSLTSPRPHDYLDVAKLPKNFDWRNVNDTRYVTISRNQHIPHYCGSCWAFGTSNSLHLSLQNVPTKDKDSGCHGGDQLEAYRFIKDKGVPEEGCQRYAATGHDTGNTCTAMDVCENCLPTKGCFPQKTYDSYFVSEYGTTLGEQQMMAEIYARGPIACSVAVTDDFLKYSGGIFDDKTNATEVDHAISIVGWGEENGVPFWVLRNSWGSFWGEDGWMRLVRGVNNVGVEGECSFGVPKDDGWPTPITIEEEQEEQDGDEVNDVEPVDSVLGGCRQKLQFAGGERVISPLPHETMDLKDLPKTWDWRNVNGKNYVTWDKNQHIPKYCGSCWAQGTTSALSDRISIMRNASWPEIALSPQVLINCHAGGTCNGGNPGLVYEYAHRHGIPDQTCQAYQATNLKCDQFAVCETCWPSKSSFTPGVCEPIKKFAKYYVTEYGSVSGADRMKAEIYKRGPIGCGVHATEKFEAYVGGIYSEHVMFPLINHEISVAGWGYDEETDTEYWIGRNSWGTYWGENGWFRIAMHHNNLGIEQDCDWGVPIPDGSKPADFSVSIDYQGDEESETAIGRNFLHRKLEFPIRPIKVWALDVSKQSLGAAFVHSCGIYLVTYLVDTTWGGFLTIVYLRAIHSMAAWLGYIDVASCGDYGDPIRIKVWWSQCLAYLMALALMKLTIMLLLWSFFLDIATFATRLFSTFEHHRHLELSIVMLIVPGCCNAAQFWIIDSYLKSQNNQLKILSPTSAESWARQPAFGHVLPAKPFGGDESAKSVRPL
;
A
#
# COMPACT_ATOMS: atom_id res chain seq x y z
N MET A 1 -54.47 -60.59 -13.11
CA MET A 1 -54.88 -59.22 -13.49
C MET A 1 -54.17 -58.28 -12.53
N ARG A 2 -53.03 -57.69 -12.90
CA ARG A 2 -52.91 -56.38 -13.61
C ARG A 2 -53.57 -55.25 -12.81
N VAL A 3 -52.95 -54.09 -12.49
CA VAL A 3 -51.71 -53.44 -12.98
C VAL A 3 -51.43 -52.16 -12.14
N SER A 4 -50.16 -51.71 -12.15
CA SER A 4 -49.58 -50.40 -11.71
C SER A 4 -49.37 -50.18 -10.21
N LEU A 5 -48.17 -50.12 -9.62
CA LEU A 5 -46.77 -49.88 -10.05
C LEU A 5 -46.52 -48.58 -10.83
N ILE A 6 -46.14 -47.52 -10.12
CA ILE A 6 -45.11 -46.57 -10.57
C ILE A 6 -44.09 -46.42 -9.44
N LEU A 7 -42.88 -46.87 -9.72
CA LEU A 7 -41.63 -46.66 -9.02
C LEU A 7 -41.40 -45.16 -8.74
N ALA A 8 -41.22 -44.80 -7.47
CA ALA A 8 -40.28 -43.75 -7.11
C ALA A 8 -39.04 -44.48 -6.57
N LEU A 9 -38.16 -44.89 -7.49
CA LEU A 9 -36.78 -45.17 -7.16
C LEU A 9 -36.20 -43.82 -6.71
N ALA A 10 -36.21 -43.55 -5.42
CA ALA A 10 -35.29 -42.58 -4.85
C ALA A 10 -33.90 -43.18 -5.08
N VAL A 11 -33.29 -42.80 -6.21
CA VAL A 11 -31.85 -42.83 -6.34
C VAL A 11 -31.37 -41.92 -5.22
N ALA A 12 -31.03 -42.52 -4.09
CA ALA A 12 -30.09 -41.91 -3.17
C ALA A 12 -28.81 -41.78 -3.98
N THR A 13 -28.70 -40.69 -4.74
CA THR A 13 -27.40 -40.18 -5.13
C THR A 13 -26.77 -39.82 -3.80
N ALA A 14 -25.95 -40.73 -3.27
CA ALA A 14 -24.93 -40.37 -2.32
C ALA A 14 -24.25 -39.15 -2.94
N THR A 15 -24.53 -37.96 -2.42
CA THR A 15 -23.68 -36.81 -2.67
C THR A 15 -22.35 -37.23 -2.07
N ALA A 16 -21.46 -37.67 -2.92
CA ALA A 16 -20.08 -37.94 -2.57
C ALA A 16 -19.61 -36.75 -1.75
N SER A 17 -19.05 -37.05 -0.58
CA SER A 17 -18.26 -36.10 0.16
C SER A 17 -17.29 -35.41 -0.80
N PRO A 18 -17.10 -34.07 -0.76
CA PRO A 18 -16.15 -33.39 -1.64
C PRO A 18 -14.70 -33.85 -1.40
N TYR A 19 -14.44 -34.61 -0.33
CA TYR A 19 -13.19 -35.32 -0.05
C TYR A 19 -12.98 -36.57 -0.94
N ASP A 20 -13.28 -36.49 -2.24
CA ASP A 20 -12.80 -37.46 -3.23
C ASP A 20 -11.33 -37.15 -3.56
N ALA A 21 -10.51 -36.95 -2.52
CA ALA A 21 -9.07 -36.81 -2.63
C ALA A 21 -8.55 -38.07 -3.33
N LEU A 22 -7.75 -37.89 -4.37
CA LEU A 22 -7.06 -39.01 -4.99
C LEU A 22 -6.29 -39.77 -3.89
N PRO A 23 -6.51 -41.08 -3.71
CA PRO A 23 -5.60 -41.89 -2.91
C PRO A 23 -4.24 -41.81 -3.60
N GLY A 24 -3.30 -41.07 -3.02
CA GLY A 24 -1.95 -40.85 -3.58
C GLY A 24 -1.64 -39.46 -4.14
N GLY A 25 -2.40 -38.41 -3.82
CA GLY A 25 -2.07 -37.01 -4.16
C GLY A 25 -1.24 -36.25 -3.12
N GLY A 26 -0.42 -36.97 -2.35
CA GLY A 26 0.29 -36.45 -1.18
C GLY A 26 1.39 -35.43 -1.53
N GLY A 27 1.59 -34.46 -0.64
CA GLY A 27 2.72 -33.53 -0.78
C GLY A 27 4.07 -34.13 -0.32
N TYR A 28 4.07 -35.32 0.28
CA TYR A 28 5.30 -36.02 0.63
C TYR A 28 5.65 -37.10 -0.40
N VAL A 29 6.87 -37.02 -0.93
CA VAL A 29 7.46 -38.04 -1.80
C VAL A 29 8.86 -38.33 -1.29
N ARG A 30 9.05 -39.54 -0.75
CA ARG A 30 10.31 -39.94 -0.11
C ARG A 30 11.46 -40.03 -1.11
N ASN A 31 12.56 -39.33 -0.81
CA ASN A 31 13.79 -39.49 -1.60
C ASN A 31 14.57 -40.75 -1.16
N PRO A 32 14.99 -41.64 -2.08
CA PRO A 32 15.79 -42.82 -1.72
C PRO A 32 17.16 -42.50 -1.13
N ASP A 33 17.75 -41.34 -1.45
CA ASP A 33 19.01 -40.87 -0.86
C ASP A 33 18.77 -40.31 0.55
N ARG A 34 19.19 -41.06 1.56
CA ARG A 34 19.09 -40.68 2.97
C ARG A 34 20.44 -40.24 3.56
N SER A 35 21.37 -39.77 2.72
CA SER A 35 22.65 -39.25 3.19
C SER A 35 22.44 -38.08 4.15
N GLN A 36 23.17 -38.09 5.27
CA GLN A 36 23.10 -37.09 6.33
C GLN A 36 24.43 -36.36 6.43
N SER A 37 24.40 -35.13 6.96
CA SER A 37 25.60 -34.34 7.21
C SER A 37 25.58 -33.88 8.65
N LEU A 38 26.27 -34.61 9.54
CA LEU A 38 26.33 -34.33 10.97
C LEU A 38 27.70 -33.79 11.35
N THR A 39 27.73 -32.70 12.11
CA THR A 39 28.97 -32.10 12.62
C THR A 39 29.07 -32.19 14.14
N SER A 40 27.99 -32.57 14.82
CA SER A 40 27.88 -32.74 16.26
C SER A 40 27.27 -34.10 16.67
N PRO A 41 27.50 -34.57 17.91
CA PRO A 41 26.83 -35.75 18.46
C PRO A 41 25.30 -35.60 18.47
N ARG A 42 24.55 -36.70 18.32
CA ARG A 42 23.08 -36.62 18.31
C ARG A 42 22.57 -36.32 19.73
N PRO A 43 21.52 -35.51 19.90
CA PRO A 43 20.96 -35.20 21.22
C PRO A 43 20.61 -36.43 22.07
N HIS A 44 20.13 -37.50 21.46
CA HIS A 44 19.79 -38.74 22.16
C HIS A 44 21.01 -39.54 22.65
N ASP A 45 22.23 -39.20 22.22
CA ASP A 45 23.46 -39.87 22.69
C ASP A 45 23.91 -39.34 24.07
N TYR A 46 23.48 -38.14 24.46
CA TYR A 46 23.93 -37.47 25.70
C TYR A 46 22.80 -36.94 26.59
N LEU A 47 21.56 -36.86 26.09
CA LEU A 47 20.40 -36.52 26.91
C LEU A 47 19.71 -37.75 27.46
N ASP A 48 19.44 -37.73 28.76
CA ASP A 48 18.56 -38.70 29.42
C ASP A 48 17.10 -38.27 29.23
N VAL A 49 16.43 -38.85 28.22
CA VAL A 49 15.04 -38.52 27.86
C VAL A 49 14.07 -38.70 29.03
N ALA A 50 14.36 -39.62 29.96
CA ALA A 50 13.54 -39.83 31.15
C ALA A 50 13.57 -38.65 32.13
N LYS A 51 14.56 -37.75 32.01
CA LYS A 51 14.67 -36.51 32.80
C LYS A 51 14.09 -35.29 32.10
N LEU A 52 13.67 -35.39 30.84
CA LEU A 52 13.05 -34.28 30.13
C LEU A 52 11.70 -33.92 30.78
N PRO A 53 11.27 -32.65 30.68
CA PRO A 53 9.99 -32.23 31.23
C PRO A 53 8.84 -32.99 30.56
N LYS A 54 7.80 -33.30 31.35
CA LYS A 54 6.59 -33.96 30.85
C LYS A 54 5.89 -33.18 29.75
N ASN A 55 5.96 -31.85 29.80
CA ASN A 55 5.41 -30.94 28.81
C ASN A 55 6.54 -30.02 28.33
N PHE A 56 6.66 -29.86 27.02
CA PHE A 56 7.60 -28.94 26.40
C PHE A 56 7.04 -28.46 25.07
N ASP A 57 7.08 -27.15 24.83
CA ASP A 57 6.42 -26.57 23.66
C ASP A 57 7.11 -25.29 23.20
N TRP A 58 7.72 -25.30 22.01
CA TRP A 58 8.37 -24.12 21.42
C TRP A 58 7.41 -22.96 21.13
N ARG A 59 6.09 -23.19 21.20
CA ARG A 59 5.08 -22.12 21.15
C ARG A 59 5.13 -21.22 22.38
N ASN A 60 5.65 -21.72 23.50
CA ASN A 60 5.86 -20.97 24.73
C ASN A 60 6.97 -21.61 25.58
N VAL A 61 8.19 -21.07 25.47
CA VAL A 61 9.32 -21.40 26.35
C VAL A 61 9.69 -20.14 27.12
N ASN A 62 9.55 -20.17 28.45
CA ASN A 62 9.82 -19.03 29.34
C ASN A 62 9.10 -17.74 28.89
N ASP A 63 7.79 -17.82 28.63
CA ASP A 63 6.93 -16.73 28.16
C ASP A 63 7.36 -16.11 26.82
N THR A 64 8.18 -16.83 26.06
CA THR A 64 8.68 -16.44 24.75
C THR A 64 8.24 -17.46 23.70
N ARG A 65 7.69 -16.95 22.60
CA ARG A 65 7.27 -17.75 21.45
C ARG A 65 8.40 -17.80 20.43
N TYR A 66 8.81 -18.99 20.03
CA TYR A 66 9.87 -19.21 19.03
C TYR A 66 9.33 -19.71 17.69
N VAL A 67 8.05 -20.09 17.62
CA VAL A 67 7.42 -20.55 16.37
C VAL A 67 6.92 -19.39 15.52
N THR A 68 6.95 -19.59 14.20
CA THR A 68 6.48 -18.64 13.18
C THR A 68 4.97 -18.75 12.92
N ILE A 69 4.40 -17.79 12.18
CA ILE A 69 2.96 -17.69 11.82
C ILE A 69 2.42 -18.92 11.09
N SER A 70 1.18 -19.34 11.36
CA SER A 70 0.52 -20.38 10.55
C SER A 70 0.51 -20.01 9.05
N ARG A 71 0.66 -21.00 8.16
CA ARG A 71 0.68 -20.81 6.70
C ARG A 71 -0.28 -21.78 6.01
N ASN A 72 -0.59 -21.51 4.74
CA ASN A 72 -1.52 -22.31 3.95
C ASN A 72 -0.93 -22.62 2.56
N GLN A 73 -0.65 -23.89 2.29
CA GLN A 73 -0.08 -24.36 1.01
C GLN A 73 -1.14 -24.50 -0.10
N HIS A 74 -2.42 -24.41 0.26
CA HIS A 74 -3.54 -24.66 -0.65
C HIS A 74 -4.03 -23.41 -1.37
N ILE A 75 -3.34 -22.26 -1.22
CA ILE A 75 -3.73 -20.99 -1.83
C ILE A 75 -2.51 -20.25 -2.38
N PRO A 76 -2.64 -19.50 -3.49
CA PRO A 76 -3.89 -19.18 -4.21
C PRO A 76 -4.43 -20.33 -5.09
N HIS A 77 -3.69 -21.43 -5.18
CA HIS A 77 -4.13 -22.68 -5.81
C HIS A 77 -3.49 -23.87 -5.10
N TYR A 78 -3.90 -25.09 -5.43
CA TYR A 78 -3.35 -26.27 -4.79
C TYR A 78 -1.91 -26.56 -5.23
N CYS A 79 -1.04 -26.71 -4.23
CA CYS A 79 0.32 -27.19 -4.37
C CYS A 79 0.66 -28.12 -3.19
N GLY A 80 1.04 -29.37 -3.48
CA GLY A 80 1.47 -30.37 -2.51
C GLY A 80 2.88 -30.08 -1.96
N SER A 81 3.08 -28.91 -1.36
CA SER A 81 4.39 -28.40 -0.91
C SER A 81 4.63 -28.57 0.59
N CYS A 82 3.85 -29.40 1.28
CA CYS A 82 3.95 -29.61 2.74
C CYS A 82 5.36 -29.99 3.20
N TRP A 83 6.14 -30.68 2.36
CA TRP A 83 7.53 -31.05 2.60
C TRP A 83 8.44 -29.83 2.80
N ALA A 84 8.24 -28.78 2.01
CA ALA A 84 8.95 -27.51 2.13
C ALA A 84 8.44 -26.72 3.34
N PHE A 85 7.12 -26.73 3.61
CA PHE A 85 6.53 -26.07 4.77
C PHE A 85 6.99 -26.69 6.10
N GLY A 86 6.98 -28.02 6.23
CA GLY A 86 7.43 -28.70 7.45
C GLY A 86 8.89 -28.37 7.79
N THR A 87 9.73 -28.26 6.76
CA THR A 87 11.17 -27.93 6.87
C THR A 87 11.38 -26.45 7.22
N SER A 88 10.91 -25.55 6.35
CA SER A 88 11.17 -24.10 6.44
C SER A 88 10.39 -23.40 7.57
N ASN A 89 9.25 -23.92 8.01
CA ASN A 89 8.55 -23.38 9.17
C ASN A 89 9.36 -23.53 10.47
N SER A 90 10.32 -24.46 10.48
CA SER A 90 11.33 -24.59 11.54
C SER A 90 12.39 -23.49 11.48
N LEU A 91 12.48 -22.72 10.37
CA LEU A 91 13.56 -21.76 10.10
C LEU A 91 13.10 -20.36 9.59
N HIS A 92 11.80 -20.12 9.34
CA HIS A 92 11.23 -18.87 8.79
C HIS A 92 11.74 -18.44 7.40
N LEU A 93 11.81 -19.36 6.45
CA LEU A 93 12.46 -19.13 5.15
C LEU A 93 11.46 -19.05 3.99
N SER A 94 11.87 -18.42 2.87
CA SER A 94 11.08 -18.40 1.63
C SER A 94 10.80 -19.82 1.16
N LEU A 95 9.52 -20.15 1.12
CA LEU A 95 9.02 -21.47 0.72
C LEU A 95 9.16 -21.73 -0.77
N GLN A 96 9.07 -20.66 -1.56
CA GLN A 96 9.13 -20.70 -3.01
C GLN A 96 10.54 -21.08 -3.51
N ASN A 97 11.56 -20.90 -2.65
CA ASN A 97 12.98 -21.04 -2.98
C ASN A 97 13.63 -22.35 -2.55
N VAL A 98 12.84 -23.36 -2.18
CA VAL A 98 13.35 -24.72 -1.95
C VAL A 98 13.23 -25.66 -3.17
N PRO A 99 13.29 -25.26 -4.47
CA PRO A 99 13.17 -26.23 -5.54
C PRO A 99 14.50 -26.94 -5.82
N THR A 100 14.50 -28.25 -5.70
CA THR A 100 15.53 -29.13 -6.26
C THR A 100 15.04 -29.71 -7.58
N LYS A 101 15.36 -29.02 -8.69
CA LYS A 101 14.96 -29.37 -10.07
C LYS A 101 15.20 -30.84 -10.47
N ASP A 102 16.13 -31.52 -9.80
CA ASP A 102 16.50 -32.92 -10.06
C ASP A 102 16.18 -33.90 -8.91
N LYS A 103 15.65 -33.44 -7.76
CA LYS A 103 15.53 -34.26 -6.53
C LYS A 103 14.19 -34.18 -5.79
N ASP A 104 13.31 -33.25 -6.15
CA ASP A 104 11.91 -33.22 -5.72
C ASP A 104 10.97 -33.10 -6.93
N SER A 105 9.65 -33.19 -6.70
CA SER A 105 8.63 -33.06 -7.75
C SER A 105 7.84 -31.73 -7.63
N GLY A 106 8.41 -30.72 -6.97
CA GLY A 106 7.81 -29.40 -6.81
C GLY A 106 6.46 -29.47 -6.10
N CYS A 107 5.40 -29.00 -6.77
CA CYS A 107 4.04 -29.09 -6.22
C CYS A 107 3.47 -30.51 -6.19
N HIS A 108 4.04 -31.47 -6.93
CA HIS A 108 3.64 -32.89 -6.86
C HIS A 108 4.35 -33.67 -5.74
N GLY A 109 5.03 -32.96 -4.84
CA GLY A 109 5.56 -33.49 -3.60
C GLY A 109 7.08 -33.58 -3.54
N GLY A 110 7.59 -33.76 -2.32
CA GLY A 110 9.02 -33.78 -2.05
C GLY A 110 9.34 -34.30 -0.65
N ASP A 111 10.60 -34.15 -0.26
CA ASP A 111 11.16 -34.76 0.94
C ASP A 111 11.81 -33.71 1.86
N GLN A 112 11.53 -33.78 3.16
CA GLN A 112 12.03 -32.81 4.14
C GLN A 112 13.54 -32.89 4.33
N LEU A 113 14.15 -34.08 4.19
CA LEU A 113 15.60 -34.24 4.29
C LEU A 113 16.30 -33.55 3.10
N GLU A 114 15.75 -33.69 1.90
CA GLU A 114 16.26 -33.00 0.71
C GLU A 114 16.13 -31.50 0.83
N ALA A 115 15.03 -31.01 1.41
CA ALA A 115 14.87 -29.59 1.71
C ALA A 115 15.98 -29.07 2.64
N TYR A 116 16.32 -29.78 3.73
CA TYR A 116 17.46 -29.39 4.58
C TYR A 116 18.81 -29.50 3.86
N ARG A 117 19.00 -30.49 2.99
CA ARG A 117 20.21 -30.59 2.16
C ARG A 117 20.35 -29.39 1.24
N PHE A 118 19.25 -28.97 0.60
CA PHE A 118 19.22 -27.76 -0.22
C PHE A 118 19.58 -26.51 0.60
N ILE A 119 19.00 -26.35 1.79
CA ILE A 119 19.30 -25.21 2.68
C ILE A 119 20.77 -25.23 3.11
N LYS A 120 21.40 -26.40 3.26
CA LYS A 120 22.85 -26.51 3.54
C LYS A 120 23.68 -26.03 2.35
N ASP A 121 23.33 -26.48 1.14
CA ASP A 121 24.18 -26.33 -0.05
C ASP A 121 24.00 -24.99 -0.76
N LYS A 122 22.78 -24.45 -0.74
CA LYS A 122 22.37 -23.22 -1.46
C LYS A 122 21.90 -22.10 -0.55
N GLY A 123 21.43 -22.47 0.64
CA GLY A 123 20.72 -21.54 1.51
C GLY A 123 19.38 -21.14 0.90
N VAL A 124 18.62 -20.35 1.65
CA VAL A 124 17.34 -19.81 1.21
C VAL A 124 17.18 -18.39 1.75
N PRO A 125 16.59 -17.48 0.99
CA PRO A 125 16.35 -16.12 1.46
C PRO A 125 15.07 -16.04 2.30
N GLU A 126 14.83 -14.86 2.86
CA GLU A 126 13.60 -14.52 3.58
C GLU A 126 12.39 -14.39 2.61
N GLU A 127 11.16 -14.53 3.10
CA GLU A 127 9.92 -14.53 2.30
C GLU A 127 9.69 -13.21 1.53
N GLY A 128 10.29 -12.09 1.97
CA GLY A 128 10.32 -10.82 1.26
C GLY A 128 11.09 -10.85 -0.07
N CYS A 129 11.92 -11.87 -0.31
CA CYS A 129 12.54 -12.12 -1.62
C CYS A 129 11.58 -12.81 -2.60
N GLN A 130 10.77 -13.73 -2.09
CA GLN A 130 9.72 -14.34 -2.89
C GLN A 130 8.55 -14.82 -2.02
N ARG A 131 7.36 -14.28 -2.30
CA ARG A 131 6.11 -14.68 -1.67
C ARG A 131 5.68 -16.04 -2.17
N TYR A 132 5.11 -16.84 -1.27
CA TYR A 132 4.51 -18.10 -1.64
C TYR A 132 3.39 -17.92 -2.68
N ALA A 133 3.61 -18.46 -3.87
CA ALA A 133 2.69 -18.36 -5.00
C ALA A 133 1.96 -19.68 -5.32
N ALA A 134 2.18 -20.71 -4.49
CA ALA A 134 1.73 -22.09 -4.72
C ALA A 134 2.22 -22.71 -6.03
N THR A 135 3.40 -22.31 -6.50
CA THR A 135 4.04 -22.89 -7.69
C THR A 135 5.34 -23.59 -7.32
N GLY A 136 5.74 -24.55 -8.13
CA GLY A 136 7.02 -25.27 -8.03
C GLY A 136 7.69 -25.35 -9.40
N HIS A 137 8.82 -26.04 -9.47
CA HIS A 137 9.59 -26.14 -10.72
C HIS A 137 8.93 -26.95 -11.83
N ASP A 138 7.93 -27.72 -11.44
CA ASP A 138 7.00 -28.47 -12.24
C ASP A 138 5.82 -27.63 -12.77
N THR A 139 5.50 -26.51 -12.11
CA THR A 139 4.26 -25.74 -12.33
C THR A 139 4.48 -24.24 -12.61
N GLY A 140 5.73 -23.80 -12.74
CA GLY A 140 6.06 -22.48 -13.28
C GLY A 140 7.33 -21.80 -12.75
N ASN A 141 7.91 -22.27 -11.64
CA ASN A 141 9.12 -21.69 -11.05
C ASN A 141 10.39 -22.27 -11.70
N THR A 142 11.13 -21.50 -12.49
CA THR A 142 12.28 -22.05 -13.24
C THR A 142 13.61 -22.08 -12.46
N CYS A 143 13.60 -21.73 -11.18
CA CYS A 143 14.77 -21.58 -10.31
C CYS A 143 15.81 -20.57 -10.85
N THR A 144 15.35 -19.53 -11.55
CA THR A 144 16.19 -18.43 -12.04
C THR A 144 16.53 -17.45 -10.92
N ALA A 145 17.43 -16.48 -11.16
CA ALA A 145 17.70 -15.41 -10.20
C ALA A 145 16.43 -14.61 -9.83
N MET A 146 15.49 -14.45 -10.78
CA MET A 146 14.16 -13.88 -10.54
C MET A 146 13.38 -14.72 -9.53
N ASP A 147 13.40 -16.04 -9.72
CA ASP A 147 12.65 -16.94 -8.85
C ASP A 147 13.22 -16.96 -7.42
N VAL A 148 14.53 -16.74 -7.25
CA VAL A 148 15.21 -16.71 -5.94
C VAL A 148 14.91 -15.45 -5.15
N CYS A 149 15.10 -14.27 -5.74
CA CYS A 149 14.78 -13.01 -5.06
C CYS A 149 14.39 -11.99 -6.11
N GLU A 150 13.14 -11.56 -6.08
CA GLU A 150 12.61 -10.57 -7.01
C GLU A 150 12.18 -9.28 -6.31
N ASN A 151 12.12 -8.24 -7.13
CA ASN A 151 11.45 -7.00 -6.80
C ASN A 151 10.78 -6.46 -8.05
N CYS A 152 9.61 -5.83 -7.92
CA CYS A 152 8.92 -5.22 -9.05
C CYS A 152 8.64 -3.74 -8.79
N LEU A 153 9.10 -2.91 -9.71
CA LEU A 153 8.85 -1.48 -9.69
C LEU A 153 7.89 -1.09 -10.82
N PRO A 154 7.11 -0.03 -10.66
CA PRO A 154 6.08 0.32 -11.64
C PRO A 154 6.65 0.72 -13.00
N THR A 155 7.85 1.31 -13.02
CA THR A 155 8.53 1.78 -14.23
C THR A 155 9.47 0.73 -14.84
N LYS A 156 10.07 -0.13 -14.00
CA LYS A 156 11.09 -1.11 -14.41
C LYS A 156 10.52 -2.52 -14.66
N GLY A 157 9.31 -2.80 -14.19
CA GLY A 157 8.80 -4.17 -14.10
C GLY A 157 9.53 -4.97 -13.02
N CYS A 158 9.44 -6.30 -13.09
CA CYS A 158 10.11 -7.22 -12.16
C CYS A 158 11.56 -7.49 -12.59
N PHE A 159 12.48 -7.53 -11.62
CA PHE A 159 13.90 -7.77 -11.84
C PHE A 159 14.51 -8.56 -10.66
N PRO A 160 15.63 -9.28 -10.87
CA PRO A 160 16.24 -10.04 -9.81
C PRO A 160 16.93 -9.07 -8.85
N GLN A 161 16.66 -9.24 -7.57
CA GLN A 161 17.25 -8.41 -6.53
C GLN A 161 18.72 -8.79 -6.38
N LYS A 162 19.61 -7.81 -6.60
CA LYS A 162 21.06 -8.04 -6.63
C LYS A 162 21.63 -8.46 -5.28
N THR A 163 21.15 -7.82 -4.22
CA THR A 163 21.64 -8.00 -2.85
C THR A 163 20.51 -8.40 -1.92
N TYR A 164 20.67 -9.51 -1.21
CA TYR A 164 19.71 -10.03 -0.25
C TYR A 164 20.38 -10.98 0.74
N ASP A 165 19.69 -11.27 1.85
CA ASP A 165 20.18 -12.18 2.88
C ASP A 165 19.78 -13.63 2.61
N SER A 166 20.72 -14.55 2.81
CA SER A 166 20.49 -16.01 2.72
C SER A 166 20.84 -16.73 4.02
N TYR A 167 20.12 -17.83 4.25
CA TYR A 167 20.01 -18.55 5.51
C TYR A 167 20.37 -20.01 5.26
N PHE A 168 21.27 -20.57 6.08
CA PHE A 168 21.84 -21.91 5.88
C PHE A 168 21.68 -22.79 7.13
N VAL A 169 21.76 -24.11 6.94
CA VAL A 169 21.93 -25.07 8.04
C VAL A 169 23.35 -25.61 8.06
N SER A 170 23.92 -25.79 9.26
CA SER A 170 25.28 -26.35 9.42
C SER A 170 25.28 -27.87 9.31
N GLU A 171 24.23 -28.52 9.79
CA GLU A 171 24.05 -29.97 9.75
C GLU A 171 22.58 -30.34 9.55
N TYR A 172 22.34 -31.52 8.99
CA TYR A 172 21.01 -32.07 8.77
C TYR A 172 21.04 -33.59 8.86
N GLY A 173 19.90 -34.18 9.23
CA GLY A 173 19.78 -35.62 9.36
C GLY A 173 18.36 -36.08 9.65
N THR A 174 18.23 -37.35 10.02
CA THR A 174 16.95 -37.97 10.37
C THR A 174 16.87 -38.34 11.85
N THR A 175 15.65 -38.37 12.38
CA THR A 175 15.33 -38.82 13.74
C THR A 175 14.05 -39.66 13.70
N LEU A 176 13.94 -40.66 14.57
CA LEU A 176 12.81 -41.58 14.59
C LEU A 176 12.53 -42.12 15.99
N GLY A 177 11.26 -42.44 16.24
CA GLY A 177 10.77 -42.90 17.53
C GLY A 177 10.69 -41.79 18.58
N GLU A 178 9.81 -42.03 19.55
CA GLU A 178 9.45 -41.06 20.59
C GLU A 178 10.66 -40.42 21.28
N GLN A 179 11.61 -41.23 21.75
CA GLN A 179 12.73 -40.75 22.55
C GLN A 179 13.70 -39.87 21.75
N GLN A 180 14.04 -40.25 20.52
CA GLN A 180 14.98 -39.47 19.70
C GLN A 180 14.34 -38.17 19.22
N MET A 181 13.04 -38.19 18.89
CA MET A 181 12.29 -37.00 18.55
C MET A 181 12.26 -36.01 19.72
N MET A 182 11.93 -36.46 20.95
CA MET A 182 11.95 -35.60 22.14
C MET A 182 13.32 -34.98 22.38
N ALA A 183 14.39 -35.78 22.30
CA ALA A 183 15.76 -35.29 22.50
C ALA A 183 16.14 -34.24 21.45
N GLU A 184 15.80 -34.47 20.19
CA GLU A 184 16.06 -33.54 19.08
C GLU A 184 15.30 -32.22 19.28
N ILE A 185 13.99 -32.32 19.55
CA ILE A 185 13.12 -31.15 19.72
C ILE A 185 13.58 -30.29 20.90
N TYR A 186 13.90 -30.93 22.03
CA TYR A 186 14.33 -30.23 23.24
C TYR A 186 15.64 -29.48 23.03
N ALA A 187 16.62 -30.13 22.39
CA ALA A 187 17.97 -29.61 22.27
C ALA A 187 18.11 -28.58 21.15
N ARG A 188 17.39 -28.77 20.03
CA ARG A 188 17.72 -28.08 18.77
C ARG A 188 16.53 -27.50 18.00
N GLY A 189 15.33 -27.55 18.56
CA GLY A 189 14.16 -26.91 17.95
C GLY A 189 13.24 -27.86 17.19
N PRO A 190 12.18 -27.35 16.57
CA PRO A 190 11.20 -28.15 15.82
C PRO A 190 11.83 -29.06 14.75
N ILE A 191 11.18 -30.19 14.51
CA ILE A 191 11.55 -31.16 13.47
C ILE A 191 10.44 -31.31 12.45
N ALA A 192 10.78 -31.72 11.23
CA ALA A 192 9.80 -32.01 10.19
C ALA A 192 9.53 -33.52 10.14
N CYS A 193 8.27 -33.95 10.18
CA CYS A 193 7.90 -35.38 10.18
C CYS A 193 6.90 -35.68 9.09
N SER A 194 6.89 -36.92 8.61
CA SER A 194 5.90 -37.41 7.65
C SER A 194 4.73 -38.09 8.37
N VAL A 195 3.52 -37.91 7.86
CA VAL A 195 2.28 -38.49 8.41
C VAL A 195 1.39 -39.02 7.30
N ALA A 196 0.56 -40.01 7.61
CA ALA A 196 -0.51 -40.49 6.76
C ALA A 196 -1.78 -39.65 6.98
N VAL A 197 -2.27 -39.00 5.94
CA VAL A 197 -3.51 -38.20 6.02
C VAL A 197 -4.73 -39.11 5.82
N THR A 198 -5.46 -39.34 6.92
CA THR A 198 -6.73 -40.08 6.90
C THR A 198 -7.92 -39.14 6.76
N ASP A 199 -9.10 -39.69 6.45
CA ASP A 199 -10.36 -38.93 6.41
C ASP A 199 -10.67 -38.19 7.71
N ASP A 200 -10.29 -38.78 8.85
CA ASP A 200 -10.48 -38.16 10.17
C ASP A 200 -9.43 -37.08 10.43
N PHE A 201 -8.22 -37.26 9.91
CA PHE A 201 -7.17 -36.22 9.95
C PHE A 201 -7.62 -34.96 9.21
N LEU A 202 -8.22 -35.11 8.01
CA LEU A 202 -8.75 -33.99 7.22
C LEU A 202 -9.83 -33.20 7.97
N LYS A 203 -10.68 -33.89 8.75
CA LYS A 203 -11.82 -33.31 9.48
C LYS A 203 -11.47 -32.83 10.89
N TYR A 204 -10.21 -32.94 11.30
CA TYR A 204 -9.79 -32.56 12.63
C TYR A 204 -10.12 -31.10 12.95
N SER A 205 -10.71 -30.87 14.12
CA SER A 205 -11.13 -29.55 14.60
C SER A 205 -10.78 -29.28 16.07
N GLY A 206 -10.12 -30.22 16.75
CA GLY A 206 -9.69 -30.06 18.14
C GLY A 206 -9.63 -31.37 18.94
N GLY A 207 -8.93 -31.31 20.07
CA GLY A 207 -8.74 -32.46 20.98
C GLY A 207 -7.47 -33.26 20.68
N ILE A 208 -7.25 -34.35 21.43
CA ILE A 208 -6.12 -35.25 21.14
C ILE A 208 -6.55 -36.22 20.04
N PHE A 209 -5.97 -36.06 18.86
CA PHE A 209 -6.22 -36.91 17.69
C PHE A 209 -5.58 -38.29 17.85
N ASP A 210 -6.37 -39.32 17.58
CA ASP A 210 -6.00 -40.73 17.74
C ASP A 210 -6.66 -41.55 16.62
N ASP A 211 -5.95 -41.71 15.51
CA ASP A 211 -6.45 -42.47 14.37
C ASP A 211 -6.59 -43.96 14.71
N LYS A 212 -7.73 -44.56 14.30
CA LYS A 212 -8.06 -45.97 14.56
C LYS A 212 -7.91 -46.87 13.35
N THR A 213 -7.46 -46.34 12.22
CA THR A 213 -7.31 -47.07 10.96
C THR A 213 -5.98 -47.81 10.86
N ASN A 214 -5.02 -47.51 11.74
CA ASN A 214 -3.63 -47.96 11.68
C ASN A 214 -2.91 -47.53 10.39
N ALA A 215 -3.28 -46.38 9.82
CA ALA A 215 -2.60 -45.83 8.66
C ALA A 215 -1.12 -45.54 8.98
N THR A 216 -0.22 -46.03 8.13
CA THR A 216 1.23 -45.76 8.21
C THR A 216 1.85 -45.43 6.85
N GLU A 217 1.06 -45.44 5.78
CA GLU A 217 1.48 -45.02 4.45
C GLU A 217 1.50 -43.49 4.42
N VAL A 218 2.66 -42.91 4.72
CA VAL A 218 2.84 -41.47 4.84
C VAL A 218 2.78 -40.78 3.48
N ASP A 219 2.03 -39.69 3.40
CA ASP A 219 1.77 -38.93 2.17
C ASP A 219 1.79 -37.40 2.40
N HIS A 220 2.00 -36.96 3.63
CA HIS A 220 2.06 -35.56 4.01
C HIS A 220 3.20 -35.27 4.98
N ALA A 221 3.59 -34.01 5.08
CA ALA A 221 4.67 -33.53 5.92
C ALA A 221 4.18 -32.41 6.84
N ILE A 222 4.61 -32.47 8.10
CA ILE A 222 4.21 -31.57 9.17
C ILE A 222 5.44 -31.15 9.98
N SER A 223 5.29 -30.22 10.92
CA SER A 223 6.34 -29.89 11.89
C SER A 223 5.90 -30.25 13.30
N ILE A 224 6.73 -30.99 14.04
CA ILE A 224 6.52 -31.28 15.46
C ILE A 224 7.36 -30.29 16.28
N VAL A 225 6.68 -29.55 17.15
CA VAL A 225 7.31 -28.43 17.91
C VAL A 225 7.42 -28.69 19.41
N GLY A 226 6.90 -29.83 19.88
CA GLY A 226 6.79 -30.09 21.31
C GLY A 226 5.90 -31.28 21.62
N TRP A 227 5.68 -31.52 22.91
CA TRP A 227 4.83 -32.58 23.44
C TRP A 227 4.17 -32.16 24.75
N GLY A 228 3.12 -32.88 25.12
CA GLY A 228 2.51 -32.76 26.43
C GLY A 228 1.80 -34.03 26.87
N GLU A 229 1.13 -33.93 28.01
CA GLU A 229 0.28 -34.97 28.58
C GLU A 229 -0.99 -34.30 29.14
N GLU A 230 -2.16 -34.76 28.70
CA GLU A 230 -3.45 -34.31 29.23
C GLU A 230 -4.29 -35.53 29.60
N ASN A 231 -4.83 -35.55 30.83
CA ASN A 231 -5.63 -36.66 31.35
C ASN A 231 -4.94 -38.04 31.25
N GLY A 232 -3.60 -38.07 31.37
CA GLY A 232 -2.80 -39.29 31.26
C GLY A 232 -2.55 -39.75 29.81
N VAL A 233 -3.00 -39.00 28.81
CA VAL A 233 -2.75 -39.27 27.39
C VAL A 233 -1.60 -38.37 26.91
N PRO A 234 -0.43 -38.95 26.57
CA PRO A 234 0.66 -38.20 25.98
C PRO A 234 0.36 -37.83 24.52
N PHE A 235 0.75 -36.63 24.12
CA PHE A 235 0.54 -36.13 22.77
C PHE A 235 1.76 -35.34 22.25
N TRP A 236 1.91 -35.32 20.93
CA TRP A 236 2.75 -34.39 20.18
C TRP A 236 1.98 -33.12 19.88
N VAL A 237 2.69 -31.99 19.82
CA VAL A 237 2.20 -30.72 19.31
C VAL A 237 2.66 -30.57 17.87
N LEU A 238 1.71 -30.60 16.95
CA LEU A 238 1.92 -30.60 15.50
C LEU A 238 1.47 -29.28 14.88
N ARG A 239 2.28 -28.73 13.98
CA ARG A 239 1.94 -27.65 13.06
C ARG A 239 1.64 -28.21 11.68
N ASN A 240 0.50 -27.81 11.11
CA ASN A 240 0.14 -28.12 9.73
C ASN A 240 0.29 -26.88 8.82
N SER A 241 0.07 -27.06 7.53
CA SER A 241 0.20 -26.06 6.47
C SER A 241 -1.10 -25.86 5.68
N TRP A 242 -2.26 -26.03 6.33
CA TRP A 242 -3.60 -25.90 5.71
C TRP A 242 -4.38 -24.67 6.20
N GLY A 243 -3.68 -23.70 6.77
CA GLY A 243 -4.25 -22.45 7.26
C GLY A 243 -4.84 -22.51 8.66
N SER A 244 -5.10 -21.33 9.22
CA SER A 244 -5.55 -21.17 10.61
C SER A 244 -6.96 -21.69 10.87
N PHE A 245 -7.78 -21.87 9.84
CA PHE A 245 -9.13 -22.39 9.95
C PHE A 245 -9.21 -23.92 10.12
N TRP A 246 -8.11 -24.64 9.93
CA TRP A 246 -8.03 -26.09 10.13
C TRP A 246 -7.53 -26.42 11.56
N GLY A 247 -8.12 -27.43 12.20
CA GLY A 247 -7.68 -27.88 13.52
C GLY A 247 -7.77 -26.81 14.62
N GLU A 248 -6.73 -26.73 15.45
CA GLU A 248 -6.57 -25.76 16.54
C GLU A 248 -5.68 -24.60 16.04
N ASP A 249 -6.25 -23.65 15.29
CA ASP A 249 -5.53 -22.51 14.68
C ASP A 249 -4.44 -22.90 13.65
N GLY A 250 -4.65 -24.02 12.95
CA GLY A 250 -3.68 -24.64 12.01
C GLY A 250 -2.81 -25.72 12.65
N TRP A 251 -3.09 -26.10 13.90
CA TRP A 251 -2.30 -27.04 14.70
C TRP A 251 -3.14 -28.23 15.15
N MET A 252 -2.46 -29.29 15.61
CA MET A 252 -3.08 -30.51 16.10
C MET A 252 -2.33 -31.05 17.31
N ARG A 253 -3.06 -31.68 18.24
CA ARG A 253 -2.48 -32.55 19.26
C ARG A 253 -2.66 -33.99 18.82
N LEU A 254 -1.59 -34.74 18.67
CA LEU A 254 -1.58 -36.11 18.12
C LEU A 254 -1.08 -37.10 19.17
N VAL A 255 -1.76 -38.23 19.40
CA VAL A 255 -1.30 -39.23 20.38
C VAL A 255 0.16 -39.64 20.11
N ARG A 256 0.95 -39.66 21.18
CA ARG A 256 2.39 -39.93 21.17
C ARG A 256 2.74 -41.30 21.76
N GLY A 257 3.81 -41.92 21.28
CA GLY A 257 4.39 -43.17 21.78
C GLY A 257 3.82 -44.44 21.14
N VAL A 258 2.91 -44.29 20.18
CA VAL A 258 2.27 -45.42 19.48
C VAL A 258 2.46 -45.36 17.96
N ASN A 259 3.29 -44.43 17.47
CA ASN A 259 3.48 -44.16 16.04
C ASN A 259 2.15 -43.95 15.27
N ASN A 260 1.21 -43.21 15.87
CA ASN A 260 -0.09 -42.93 15.26
C ASN A 260 0.11 -42.17 13.93
N VAL A 261 -0.65 -42.54 12.88
CA VAL A 261 -0.48 -42.06 11.49
C VAL A 261 0.95 -42.13 10.94
N GLY A 262 1.83 -42.97 11.50
CA GLY A 262 3.22 -43.12 11.07
C GLY A 262 4.16 -41.97 11.48
N VAL A 263 3.71 -41.01 12.31
CA VAL A 263 4.44 -39.76 12.63
C VAL A 263 5.83 -39.97 13.24
N GLU A 264 6.06 -41.08 13.93
CA GLU A 264 7.31 -41.38 14.62
C GLU A 264 8.25 -42.23 13.76
N GLY A 265 7.87 -42.55 12.52
CA GLY A 265 8.63 -43.39 11.60
C GLY A 265 9.68 -42.64 10.79
N GLU A 266 9.38 -41.40 10.36
CA GLU A 266 10.24 -40.63 9.48
C GLU A 266 10.17 -39.13 9.79
N CYS A 267 11.20 -38.64 10.50
CA CYS A 267 11.42 -37.22 10.71
C CYS A 267 12.82 -36.79 10.29
N SER A 268 12.93 -35.52 9.91
CA SER A 268 14.16 -34.84 9.53
C SER A 268 14.36 -33.59 10.36
N PHE A 269 15.62 -33.22 10.59
CA PHE A 269 16.00 -31.99 11.28
C PHE A 269 17.13 -31.30 10.51
N GLY A 270 17.24 -29.99 10.72
CA GLY A 270 18.36 -29.19 10.28
C GLY A 270 18.72 -28.18 11.36
N VAL A 271 20.00 -28.01 11.63
CA VAL A 271 20.49 -27.07 12.65
C VAL A 271 20.90 -25.78 11.94
N PRO A 272 20.27 -24.63 12.25
CA PRO A 272 20.67 -23.35 11.68
C PRO A 272 22.16 -23.08 11.86
N LYS A 273 22.80 -22.52 10.83
CA LYS A 273 24.21 -22.14 10.87
C LYS A 273 24.38 -20.81 11.62
N ASP A 274 24.98 -20.85 12.81
CA ASP A 274 25.13 -19.69 13.71
C ASP A 274 26.54 -19.06 13.67
N ASP A 275 27.10 -18.84 12.48
CA ASP A 275 28.45 -18.25 12.30
C ASP A 275 28.44 -16.81 11.78
N GLY A 276 27.42 -16.04 12.17
CA GLY A 276 27.23 -14.64 11.75
C GLY A 276 26.05 -14.41 10.79
N TRP A 277 24.99 -15.20 10.93
CA TRP A 277 23.76 -15.13 10.12
C TRP A 277 22.99 -13.79 10.33
N PRO A 278 22.43 -13.16 9.27
CA PRO A 278 22.36 -13.59 7.88
C PRO A 278 23.64 -13.52 7.05
N THR A 279 23.74 -14.37 6.02
CA THR A 279 24.82 -14.31 5.02
C THR A 279 24.37 -13.43 3.86
N PRO A 280 24.95 -12.24 3.65
CA PRO A 280 24.61 -11.39 2.52
C PRO A 280 25.07 -12.04 1.21
N ILE A 281 24.16 -12.12 0.24
CA ILE A 281 24.41 -12.61 -1.12
C ILE A 281 24.38 -11.42 -2.05
N THR A 282 25.38 -11.33 -2.94
CA THR A 282 25.42 -10.39 -4.04
C THR A 282 25.61 -11.16 -5.34
N ILE A 283 24.69 -11.02 -6.28
CA ILE A 283 24.81 -11.62 -7.62
C ILE A 283 25.76 -10.72 -8.44
N GLU A 284 26.93 -11.26 -8.81
CA GLU A 284 27.84 -10.60 -9.75
C GLU A 284 27.28 -10.74 -11.18
N GLU A 285 27.10 -9.62 -11.89
CA GLU A 285 26.73 -9.64 -13.31
C GLU A 285 27.97 -10.06 -14.11
N GLU A 286 27.89 -11.16 -14.87
CA GLU A 286 28.82 -11.37 -15.98
C GLU A 286 28.65 -10.18 -16.94
N GLN A 287 29.76 -9.57 -17.35
CA GLN A 287 29.76 -8.49 -18.34
C GLN A 287 29.19 -9.03 -19.65
N GLU A 288 27.89 -8.84 -19.90
CA GLU A 288 27.36 -8.92 -21.25
C GLU A 288 28.03 -7.77 -22.04
N GLU A 289 28.93 -8.15 -22.95
CA GLU A 289 29.43 -7.25 -23.99
C GLU A 289 28.20 -6.62 -24.67
N GLN A 290 28.05 -5.31 -24.51
CA GLN A 290 27.08 -4.52 -25.25
C GLN A 290 27.36 -4.69 -26.76
N ASP A 291 26.62 -5.57 -27.42
CA ASP A 291 26.41 -5.45 -28.85
C ASP A 291 25.42 -4.29 -29.02
N GLY A 292 25.92 -3.21 -29.60
CA GLY A 292 25.23 -1.94 -29.71
C GLY A 292 24.08 -2.03 -30.71
N ASP A 293 22.89 -2.38 -30.24
CA ASP A 293 21.65 -1.98 -30.88
C ASP A 293 21.07 -0.78 -30.13
N GLU A 294 21.04 0.36 -30.83
CA GLU A 294 20.37 1.59 -30.42
C GLU A 294 18.88 1.28 -30.12
N VAL A 295 18.57 1.04 -28.85
CA VAL A 295 17.20 1.11 -28.37
C VAL A 295 16.79 2.57 -28.45
N ASN A 296 15.95 2.90 -29.42
CA ASN A 296 15.31 4.20 -29.56
C ASN A 296 14.89 4.71 -28.18
N ASP A 297 15.39 5.90 -27.82
CA ASP A 297 14.96 6.67 -26.68
C ASP A 297 13.43 6.76 -26.69
N VAL A 298 12.78 5.87 -25.93
CA VAL A 298 11.40 6.06 -25.55
C VAL A 298 11.45 7.27 -24.64
N GLU A 299 10.91 8.39 -25.13
CA GLU A 299 10.70 9.59 -24.31
C GLU A 299 10.17 9.16 -22.94
N PRO A 300 10.67 9.73 -21.84
CA PRO A 300 10.17 9.41 -20.52
C PRO A 300 8.67 9.69 -20.53
N VAL A 301 7.87 8.62 -20.58
CA VAL A 301 6.46 8.72 -20.31
C VAL A 301 6.41 9.19 -18.88
N ASP A 302 6.04 10.47 -18.69
CA ASP A 302 5.76 11.08 -17.39
C ASP A 302 4.95 10.07 -16.57
N SER A 303 5.63 9.32 -15.71
CA SER A 303 5.00 8.38 -14.81
C SER A 303 4.38 9.24 -13.73
N VAL A 304 3.18 9.76 -13.99
CA VAL A 304 2.26 10.23 -12.96
C VAL A 304 1.76 8.97 -12.22
N LEU A 305 2.66 8.22 -11.59
CA LEU A 305 2.28 7.27 -10.55
C LEU A 305 2.12 8.09 -9.28
N GLY A 306 0.89 8.54 -9.06
CA GLY A 306 0.48 9.02 -7.74
C GLY A 306 0.82 7.95 -6.70
N GLY A 307 1.25 8.39 -5.52
CA GLY A 307 1.60 7.50 -4.42
C GLY A 307 0.62 6.37 -4.16
N CYS A 308 1.11 5.29 -3.56
CA CYS A 308 0.26 4.20 -3.08
C CYS A 308 -0.62 4.63 -1.88
N ARG A 309 -0.34 5.77 -1.24
CA ARG A 309 -1.15 6.31 -0.14
C ARG A 309 -2.00 7.48 -0.59
N GLN A 310 -3.29 7.42 -0.29
CA GLN A 310 -4.22 8.54 -0.29
C GLN A 310 -4.24 9.17 1.11
N LYS A 311 -4.60 10.47 1.19
CA LYS A 311 -4.74 11.18 2.47
C LYS A 311 -5.68 10.42 3.41
N LEU A 312 -5.29 10.30 4.70
CA LEU A 312 -6.10 9.69 5.73
C LEU A 312 -7.49 10.33 5.81
N GLN A 313 -8.52 9.51 5.66
CA GLN A 313 -9.91 9.91 5.84
C GLN A 313 -10.73 8.76 6.45
N PHE A 314 -11.68 9.11 7.30
CA PHE A 314 -12.70 8.20 7.81
C PHE A 314 -14.05 8.64 7.24
N ALA A 315 -14.66 7.82 6.39
CA ALA A 315 -15.99 8.06 5.82
C ALA A 315 -17.07 8.20 6.92
N GLY A 316 -16.95 7.43 8.00
CA GLY A 316 -17.82 7.53 9.18
C GLY A 316 -17.42 8.61 10.19
N GLY A 317 -16.30 9.30 9.95
CA GLY A 317 -15.60 10.06 10.99
C GLY A 317 -14.77 9.16 11.91
N GLU A 318 -13.96 9.77 12.77
CA GLU A 318 -13.21 9.04 13.78
C GLU A 318 -14.14 8.41 14.81
N ARG A 319 -13.72 7.26 15.35
CA ARG A 319 -14.44 6.57 16.41
C ARG A 319 -13.52 6.45 17.62
N VAL A 320 -13.61 7.43 18.53
CA VAL A 320 -12.85 7.46 19.78
C VAL A 320 -13.82 7.29 20.94
N ILE A 321 -13.72 6.18 21.68
CA ILE A 321 -14.64 5.86 22.79
C ILE A 321 -13.96 5.94 24.15
N SER A 322 -12.63 5.96 24.18
CA SER A 322 -11.81 6.10 25.38
C SER A 322 -10.88 7.33 25.29
N PRO A 323 -10.44 7.90 26.43
CA PRO A 323 -9.49 9.01 26.43
C PRO A 323 -8.21 8.67 25.67
N LEU A 324 -7.69 9.63 24.91
CA LEU A 324 -6.48 9.42 24.11
C LEU A 324 -5.25 9.34 25.04
N PRO A 325 -4.20 8.57 24.69
CA PRO A 325 -3.03 8.41 25.56
C PRO A 325 -2.38 9.73 25.97
N HIS A 326 -2.27 10.70 25.05
CA HIS A 326 -1.70 12.01 25.33
C HIS A 326 -2.56 12.90 26.24
N GLU A 327 -3.82 12.53 26.49
CA GLU A 327 -4.71 13.24 27.44
C GLU A 327 -4.59 12.68 28.86
N THR A 328 -4.00 11.49 29.02
CA THR A 328 -3.97 10.75 30.29
C THR A 328 -2.55 10.50 30.82
N MET A 329 -1.53 10.83 30.04
CA MET A 329 -0.12 10.61 30.37
C MET A 329 0.67 11.92 30.31
N ASP A 330 1.62 12.10 31.23
CA ASP A 330 2.61 13.18 31.10
C ASP A 330 3.69 12.72 30.12
N LEU A 331 3.91 13.50 29.07
CA LEU A 331 4.91 13.22 28.02
C LEU A 331 6.34 13.18 28.58
N LYS A 332 6.58 13.83 29.73
CA LYS A 332 7.88 13.79 30.43
C LYS A 332 8.19 12.44 31.05
N ASP A 333 7.16 11.61 31.28
CA ASP A 333 7.33 10.27 31.84
C ASP A 333 7.69 9.22 30.77
N LEU A 334 7.61 9.58 29.49
CA LEU A 334 7.98 8.70 28.40
C LEU A 334 9.49 8.43 28.38
N PRO A 335 9.93 7.20 28.11
CA PRO A 335 11.35 6.89 28.04
C PRO A 335 12.01 7.59 26.84
N LYS A 336 13.30 7.89 26.96
CA LYS A 336 14.10 8.45 25.84
C LYS A 336 14.13 7.53 24.62
N THR A 337 14.04 6.22 24.83
CA THR A 337 14.02 5.20 23.79
C THR A 337 12.90 4.19 24.06
N TRP A 338 12.24 3.75 23.00
CA TRP A 338 11.21 2.73 23.06
C TRP A 338 11.17 1.95 21.75
N ASP A 339 11.19 0.63 21.81
CA ASP A 339 11.18 -0.21 20.62
C ASP A 339 10.33 -1.46 20.85
N TRP A 340 9.18 -1.56 20.17
CA TRP A 340 8.30 -2.73 20.27
C TRP A 340 8.94 -4.02 19.72
N ARG A 341 10.05 -3.93 18.97
CA ARG A 341 10.86 -5.09 18.55
C ARG A 341 11.61 -5.72 19.72
N ASN A 342 11.83 -4.98 20.80
CA ASN A 342 12.55 -5.44 21.98
C ASN A 342 12.08 -4.70 23.24
N VAL A 343 11.02 -5.21 23.87
CA VAL A 343 10.60 -4.75 25.19
C VAL A 343 11.02 -5.81 26.22
N ASN A 344 12.04 -5.49 27.02
CA ASN A 344 12.62 -6.39 28.03
C ASN A 344 13.07 -7.76 27.46
N GLY A 345 13.68 -7.77 26.27
CA GLY A 345 14.13 -9.00 25.60
C GLY A 345 13.05 -9.72 24.80
N LYS A 346 11.83 -9.18 24.73
CA LYS A 346 10.70 -9.78 24.04
C LYS A 346 10.29 -8.97 22.81
N ASN A 347 10.16 -9.65 21.68
CA ASN A 347 9.67 -9.08 20.44
C ASN A 347 8.14 -9.15 20.37
N TYR A 348 7.49 -8.03 20.09
CA TYR A 348 6.04 -7.93 19.93
C TYR A 348 5.59 -7.68 18.49
N VAL A 349 6.49 -7.26 17.60
CA VAL A 349 6.12 -6.99 16.21
C VAL A 349 6.12 -8.28 15.40
N THR A 350 5.22 -8.35 14.42
CA THR A 350 5.03 -9.51 13.54
C THR A 350 6.11 -9.60 12.47
N TRP A 351 6.03 -10.56 11.56
CA TRP A 351 6.93 -10.67 10.41
C TRP A 351 6.90 -9.45 9.44
N ASP A 352 7.99 -9.27 8.69
CA ASP A 352 8.14 -8.22 7.68
C ASP A 352 7.55 -8.63 6.32
N LYS A 353 7.23 -7.65 5.46
CA LYS A 353 6.43 -7.87 4.23
C LYS A 353 7.06 -7.19 3.02
N ASN A 354 6.71 -7.69 1.83
CA ASN A 354 7.04 -7.04 0.56
C ASN A 354 5.79 -6.89 -0.31
N GLN A 355 5.41 -5.65 -0.58
CA GLN A 355 4.22 -5.29 -1.36
C GLN A 355 4.45 -5.37 -2.87
N HIS A 356 5.72 -5.34 -3.30
CA HIS A 356 6.13 -5.21 -4.70
C HIS A 356 6.19 -6.55 -5.45
N ILE A 357 5.95 -7.67 -4.79
CA ILE A 357 6.05 -9.01 -5.38
C ILE A 357 4.77 -9.81 -5.14
N PRO A 358 4.37 -10.71 -6.07
CA PRO A 358 5.09 -11.13 -7.28
C PRO A 358 4.96 -10.17 -8.49
N LYS A 359 4.30 -9.03 -8.28
CA LYS A 359 4.16 -7.94 -9.25
C LYS A 359 3.94 -6.65 -8.49
N TYR A 360 4.21 -5.52 -9.15
CA TYR A 360 4.01 -4.23 -8.52
C TYR A 360 2.53 -4.02 -8.13
N CYS A 361 2.31 -3.74 -6.86
CA CYS A 361 1.03 -3.35 -6.32
C CYS A 361 1.25 -2.25 -5.27
N GLY A 362 0.70 -1.06 -5.51
CA GLY A 362 0.72 0.07 -4.58
C GLY A 362 -0.25 -0.16 -3.41
N SER A 363 0.04 -1.15 -2.56
CA SER A 363 -0.81 -1.56 -1.43
C SER A 363 -0.27 -1.15 -0.06
N CYS A 364 0.66 -0.19 0.00
CA CYS A 364 1.26 0.28 1.25
C CYS A 364 0.20 0.62 2.34
N TRP A 365 -0.90 1.25 1.95
CA TRP A 365 -2.04 1.58 2.81
C TRP A 365 -2.66 0.37 3.51
N ALA A 366 -2.67 -0.81 2.87
CA ALA A 366 -3.14 -2.05 3.48
C ALA A 366 -2.01 -2.73 4.29
N GLN A 367 -0.77 -2.67 3.80
CA GLN A 367 0.38 -3.34 4.42
C GLN A 367 0.78 -2.68 5.74
N GLY A 368 0.92 -1.35 5.80
CA GLY A 368 1.26 -0.61 7.01
C GLY A 368 0.20 -0.77 8.09
N THR A 369 -1.07 -0.51 7.74
CA THR A 369 -2.19 -0.63 8.68
C THR A 369 -2.38 -2.06 9.20
N THR A 370 -2.32 -3.09 8.35
CA THR A 370 -2.44 -4.48 8.84
C THR A 370 -1.27 -4.90 9.71
N SER A 371 -0.06 -4.40 9.44
CA SER A 371 1.11 -4.69 10.27
C SER A 371 0.98 -4.03 11.64
N ALA A 372 0.59 -2.75 11.71
CA ALA A 372 0.33 -2.08 12.97
C ALA A 372 -0.79 -2.76 13.79
N LEU A 373 -1.89 -3.16 13.15
CA LEU A 373 -2.97 -3.91 13.82
C LEU A 373 -2.51 -5.28 14.33
N SER A 374 -1.76 -6.03 13.53
CA SER A 374 -1.17 -7.31 13.92
C SER A 374 -0.21 -7.17 15.12
N ASP A 375 0.65 -6.14 15.10
CA ASP A 375 1.56 -5.83 16.22
C ASP A 375 0.77 -5.49 17.49
N ARG A 376 -0.30 -4.68 17.37
CA ARG A 376 -1.17 -4.36 18.51
C ARG A 376 -1.89 -5.58 19.08
N ILE A 377 -2.37 -6.49 18.24
CA ILE A 377 -2.95 -7.77 18.68
C ILE A 377 -1.90 -8.58 19.45
N SER A 378 -0.67 -8.66 18.93
CA SER A 378 0.45 -9.32 19.59
C SER A 378 0.75 -8.70 20.97
N ILE A 379 0.81 -7.37 21.08
CA ILE A 379 1.00 -6.65 22.35
C ILE A 379 -0.10 -6.99 23.36
N MET A 380 -1.37 -6.88 22.95
CA MET A 380 -2.51 -7.13 23.83
C MET A 380 -2.60 -8.60 24.29
N ARG A 381 -2.06 -9.53 23.50
CA ARG A 381 -1.96 -10.95 23.82
C ARG A 381 -0.62 -11.33 24.44
N ASN A 382 0.19 -10.35 24.84
CA ASN A 382 1.52 -10.56 25.41
C ASN A 382 2.43 -11.46 24.54
N ALA A 383 2.42 -11.25 23.23
CA ALA A 383 3.09 -12.05 22.20
C ALA A 383 2.87 -13.57 22.35
N SER A 384 1.73 -13.99 22.89
CA SER A 384 1.37 -15.40 23.04
C SER A 384 1.07 -16.04 21.68
N TRP A 385 1.39 -17.32 21.54
CA TRP A 385 0.92 -18.12 20.40
C TRP A 385 -0.63 -18.15 20.31
N PRO A 386 -1.20 -18.22 19.09
CA PRO A 386 -0.55 -18.03 17.79
C PRO A 386 -0.23 -16.55 17.48
N GLU A 387 0.78 -16.26 16.66
CA GLU A 387 0.91 -14.90 16.09
C GLU A 387 -0.14 -14.68 15.01
N ILE A 388 -0.81 -13.53 15.06
CA ILE A 388 -1.89 -13.18 14.15
C ILE A 388 -1.38 -12.26 13.06
N ALA A 389 -1.37 -12.74 11.81
CA ALA A 389 -0.93 -11.98 10.65
C ALA A 389 -2.15 -11.70 9.75
N LEU A 390 -2.65 -10.46 9.76
CA LEU A 390 -3.85 -10.10 8.99
C LEU A 390 -3.60 -10.11 7.48
N SER A 391 -4.60 -10.51 6.68
CA SER A 391 -4.50 -10.55 5.21
C SER A 391 -4.66 -9.16 4.57
N PRO A 392 -3.60 -8.56 3.99
CA PRO A 392 -3.76 -7.36 3.18
C PRO A 392 -4.48 -7.64 1.85
N GLN A 393 -4.43 -8.88 1.35
CA GLN A 393 -5.07 -9.24 0.08
C GLN A 393 -6.59 -9.12 0.15
N VAL A 394 -7.21 -9.49 1.28
CA VAL A 394 -8.66 -9.30 1.49
C VAL A 394 -9.05 -7.83 1.41
N LEU A 395 -8.22 -6.93 1.95
CA LEU A 395 -8.48 -5.49 1.90
C LEU A 395 -8.44 -4.95 0.47
N ILE A 396 -7.49 -5.44 -0.34
CA ILE A 396 -7.37 -5.09 -1.76
C ILE A 396 -8.56 -5.63 -2.55
N ASN A 397 -8.89 -6.92 -2.36
CA ASN A 397 -10.00 -7.59 -3.03
C ASN A 397 -11.34 -6.90 -2.75
N CYS A 398 -11.56 -6.52 -1.49
CA CYS A 398 -12.82 -5.95 -1.01
C CYS A 398 -12.85 -4.43 -0.97
N HIS A 399 -11.90 -3.77 -1.63
CA HIS A 399 -11.84 -2.32 -1.76
C HIS A 399 -11.97 -1.60 -0.42
N ALA A 400 -11.39 -2.17 0.63
CA ALA A 400 -11.48 -1.74 2.03
C ALA A 400 -10.60 -0.51 2.32
N GLY A 401 -10.57 0.44 1.39
CA GLY A 401 -9.72 1.63 1.41
C GLY A 401 -9.04 1.94 0.10
N GLY A 402 -8.90 0.96 -0.80
CA GLY A 402 -8.29 1.19 -2.10
C GLY A 402 -8.06 -0.08 -2.91
N THR A 403 -7.03 -0.04 -3.76
CA THR A 403 -6.63 -1.12 -4.66
C THR A 403 -5.10 -1.17 -4.75
N CYS A 404 -4.54 -1.96 -5.67
CA CYS A 404 -3.13 -1.84 -6.08
C CYS A 404 -2.75 -0.48 -6.70
N ASN A 405 -3.72 0.40 -6.99
CA ASN A 405 -3.47 1.76 -7.46
C ASN A 405 -3.45 2.80 -6.32
N GLY A 406 -3.25 2.33 -5.09
CA GLY A 406 -3.27 3.13 -3.89
C GLY A 406 -4.60 3.14 -3.15
N GLY A 407 -4.56 3.65 -1.93
CA GLY A 407 -5.69 3.60 -1.01
C GLY A 407 -5.50 4.42 0.26
N ASN A 408 -6.59 4.51 1.01
CA ASN A 408 -6.71 5.26 2.25
C ASN A 408 -6.69 4.27 3.44
N PRO A 409 -5.73 4.38 4.36
CA PRO A 409 -5.65 3.53 5.57
C PRO A 409 -6.85 3.67 6.51
N GLY A 410 -7.51 4.82 6.58
CA GLY A 410 -8.59 5.07 7.55
C GLY A 410 -9.79 4.16 7.33
N LEU A 411 -10.05 3.86 6.06
CA LEU A 411 -11.11 2.94 5.65
C LEU A 411 -10.78 1.47 5.96
N VAL A 412 -9.49 1.12 6.16
CA VAL A 412 -9.10 -0.20 6.64
C VAL A 412 -9.60 -0.42 8.06
N TYR A 413 -9.48 0.57 8.95
CA TYR A 413 -10.00 0.47 10.31
C TYR A 413 -11.53 0.43 10.32
N GLU A 414 -12.20 1.18 9.45
CA GLU A 414 -13.66 1.07 9.30
C GLU A 414 -14.08 -0.32 8.82
N TYR A 415 -13.34 -0.90 7.88
CA TYR A 415 -13.57 -2.26 7.42
C TYR A 415 -13.33 -3.27 8.55
N ALA A 416 -12.23 -3.13 9.30
CA ALA A 416 -11.93 -3.96 10.45
C ALA A 416 -13.02 -3.87 11.52
N HIS A 417 -13.56 -2.69 11.78
CA HIS A 417 -14.65 -2.51 12.74
C HIS A 417 -15.95 -3.19 12.29
N ARG A 418 -16.33 -3.03 11.01
CA ARG A 418 -17.63 -3.51 10.49
C ARG A 418 -17.61 -4.98 10.09
N HIS A 419 -16.55 -5.43 9.42
CA HIS A 419 -16.48 -6.75 8.80
C HIS A 419 -15.47 -7.67 9.48
N GLY A 420 -14.40 -7.09 10.02
CA GLY A 420 -13.23 -7.80 10.55
C GLY A 420 -12.30 -8.26 9.43
N ILE A 421 -11.01 -8.36 9.74
CA ILE A 421 -9.96 -8.79 8.81
C ILE A 421 -9.56 -10.23 9.15
N PRO A 422 -9.56 -11.18 8.20
CA PRO A 422 -9.11 -12.53 8.47
C PRO A 422 -7.58 -12.64 8.51
N ASP A 423 -7.10 -13.78 8.99
CA ASP A 423 -5.69 -14.14 8.93
C ASP A 423 -5.21 -14.34 7.47
N GLN A 424 -3.93 -14.11 7.21
CA GLN A 424 -3.33 -14.24 5.88
C GLN A 424 -3.46 -15.65 5.28
N THR A 425 -3.67 -16.67 6.12
CA THR A 425 -3.93 -18.04 5.67
C THR A 425 -5.28 -18.21 4.96
N CYS A 426 -6.19 -17.24 5.04
CA CYS A 426 -7.41 -17.21 4.25
C CYS A 426 -7.16 -16.76 2.81
N GLN A 427 -6.23 -15.83 2.60
CA GLN A 427 -5.94 -15.21 1.31
C GLN A 427 -4.46 -14.80 1.27
N ALA A 428 -3.66 -15.57 0.54
CA ALA A 428 -2.26 -15.27 0.29
C ALA A 428 -2.13 -13.96 -0.51
N TYR A 429 -1.06 -13.21 -0.26
CA TYR A 429 -0.82 -11.97 -0.98
C TYR A 429 -0.41 -12.25 -2.43
N GLN A 430 -1.21 -11.76 -3.38
CA GLN A 430 -1.06 -11.97 -4.81
C GLN A 430 -0.71 -10.68 -5.57
N ALA A 431 -0.61 -9.55 -4.85
CA ALA A 431 -0.32 -8.23 -5.41
C ALA A 431 -1.24 -7.86 -6.60
N THR A 432 -2.53 -8.18 -6.49
CA THR A 432 -3.48 -8.04 -7.60
C THR A 432 -4.85 -7.57 -7.12
N ASN A 433 -5.61 -6.93 -8.00
CA ASN A 433 -7.00 -6.59 -7.75
C ASN A 433 -7.90 -7.78 -8.13
N LEU A 434 -8.44 -8.50 -7.15
CA LEU A 434 -9.48 -9.51 -7.38
C LEU A 434 -10.87 -8.91 -7.14
N LYS A 435 -11.90 -9.60 -7.64
CA LYS A 435 -13.28 -9.27 -7.32
C LYS A 435 -13.60 -9.73 -5.90
N CYS A 436 -14.21 -8.88 -5.07
CA CYS A 436 -14.69 -9.28 -3.74
C CYS A 436 -15.88 -10.23 -3.87
N ASP A 437 -15.61 -11.52 -3.84
CA ASP A 437 -16.60 -12.58 -3.62
C ASP A 437 -16.18 -13.42 -2.40
N GLN A 438 -16.89 -14.52 -2.14
CA GLN A 438 -16.61 -15.37 -0.98
C GLN A 438 -15.22 -16.03 -1.04
N PHE A 439 -14.72 -16.33 -2.25
CA PHE A 439 -13.38 -16.91 -2.43
C PHE A 439 -12.33 -15.87 -2.04
N ALA A 440 -12.51 -14.63 -2.50
CA ALA A 440 -11.60 -13.52 -2.27
C ALA A 440 -11.51 -13.04 -0.80
N VAL A 441 -12.27 -13.66 0.12
CA VAL A 441 -12.19 -13.42 1.57
C VAL A 441 -11.48 -14.56 2.30
N CYS A 442 -11.86 -15.81 2.04
CA CYS A 442 -11.19 -16.98 2.61
C CYS A 442 -11.46 -18.21 1.75
N GLU A 443 -10.40 -18.84 1.25
CA GLU A 443 -10.51 -20.03 0.41
C GLU A 443 -9.48 -21.10 0.77
N THR A 444 -9.71 -22.30 0.24
CA THR A 444 -8.72 -23.37 0.17
C THR A 444 -8.90 -24.11 -1.15
N CYS A 445 -7.81 -24.61 -1.73
CA CYS A 445 -7.86 -25.41 -2.94
C CYS A 445 -7.37 -26.84 -2.68
N TRP A 446 -7.98 -27.80 -3.35
CA TRP A 446 -7.67 -29.23 -3.22
C TRP A 446 -7.36 -29.83 -4.58
N PRO A 447 -6.54 -30.89 -4.67
CA PRO A 447 -6.33 -31.58 -5.92
C PRO A 447 -7.60 -32.33 -6.30
N SER A 448 -7.85 -32.45 -7.60
CA SER A 448 -8.98 -33.19 -8.15
C SER A 448 -8.50 -34.19 -9.20
N LYS A 449 -9.35 -35.16 -9.54
CA LYS A 449 -9.10 -36.11 -10.64
C LYS A 449 -8.82 -35.42 -11.98
N SER A 450 -9.37 -34.21 -12.20
CA SER A 450 -9.24 -33.44 -13.44
C SER A 450 -8.13 -32.38 -13.43
N SER A 451 -7.68 -31.95 -12.25
CA SER A 451 -6.64 -30.94 -12.08
C SER A 451 -5.99 -31.13 -10.72
N PHE A 452 -4.69 -31.43 -10.71
CA PHE A 452 -3.90 -31.48 -9.49
C PHE A 452 -3.51 -30.05 -9.07
N THR A 453 -2.79 -29.34 -9.95
CA THR A 453 -2.51 -27.90 -9.84
C THR A 453 -3.11 -27.19 -11.06
N PRO A 454 -3.92 -26.12 -10.92
CA PRO A 454 -4.25 -25.37 -9.69
C PRO A 454 -5.25 -26.06 -8.74
N GLY A 455 -5.82 -27.21 -9.10
CA GLY A 455 -6.81 -27.88 -8.26
C GLY A 455 -8.18 -27.19 -8.33
N VAL A 456 -9.04 -27.52 -7.37
CA VAL A 456 -10.40 -26.97 -7.22
C VAL A 456 -10.48 -26.22 -5.90
N CYS A 457 -10.82 -24.94 -5.96
CA CYS A 457 -10.95 -24.08 -4.79
C CYS A 457 -12.39 -24.05 -4.26
N GLU A 458 -12.51 -23.89 -2.95
CA GLU A 458 -13.79 -23.71 -2.25
C GLU A 458 -13.68 -22.60 -1.19
N PRO A 459 -14.77 -21.84 -0.96
CA PRO A 459 -14.78 -20.80 0.06
C PRO A 459 -14.88 -21.43 1.46
N ILE A 460 -14.04 -20.99 2.39
CA ILE A 460 -14.11 -21.39 3.79
C ILE A 460 -15.22 -20.59 4.47
N LYS A 461 -16.20 -21.30 5.04
CA LYS A 461 -17.37 -20.65 5.68
C LYS A 461 -17.14 -20.21 7.12
N LYS A 462 -16.22 -20.89 7.83
CA LYS A 462 -15.93 -20.64 9.25
C LYS A 462 -14.45 -20.39 9.42
N PHE A 463 -14.11 -19.16 9.81
CA PHE A 463 -12.74 -18.72 10.01
C PHE A 463 -12.74 -17.52 10.96
N ALA A 464 -11.60 -17.27 11.62
CA ALA A 464 -11.44 -16.14 12.53
C ALA A 464 -11.38 -14.81 11.76
N LYS A 465 -11.97 -13.77 12.36
CA LYS A 465 -11.87 -12.40 11.88
C LYS A 465 -11.50 -11.51 13.07
N TYR A 466 -10.63 -10.54 12.83
CA TYR A 466 -10.13 -9.63 13.85
C TYR A 466 -10.73 -8.25 13.65
N TYR A 467 -11.27 -7.70 14.74
CA TYR A 467 -12.04 -6.47 14.75
C TYR A 467 -11.32 -5.37 15.53
N VAL A 468 -11.71 -4.12 15.31
CA VAL A 468 -11.28 -2.97 16.10
C VAL A 468 -12.46 -2.31 16.81
N THR A 469 -12.22 -1.79 18.02
CA THR A 469 -13.23 -1.09 18.83
C THR A 469 -13.32 0.39 18.52
N GLU A 470 -12.15 1.04 18.44
CA GLU A 470 -11.95 2.45 18.15
C GLU A 470 -10.80 2.64 17.18
N TYR A 471 -10.85 3.75 16.45
CA TYR A 471 -9.86 4.16 15.48
C TYR A 471 -9.90 5.67 15.28
N GLY A 472 -8.77 6.25 14.90
CA GLY A 472 -8.65 7.69 14.67
C GLY A 472 -7.31 8.07 14.08
N SER A 473 -7.09 9.38 13.97
CA SER A 473 -5.81 9.95 13.55
C SER A 473 -4.96 10.40 14.73
N VAL A 474 -3.66 10.52 14.50
CA VAL A 474 -2.70 11.14 15.42
C VAL A 474 -1.65 11.88 14.61
N SER A 475 -1.14 12.99 15.14
CA SER A 475 -0.09 13.78 14.51
C SER A 475 0.72 14.56 15.53
N GLY A 476 1.96 14.88 15.16
CA GLY A 476 2.96 15.50 16.02
C GLY A 476 3.67 14.51 16.93
N ALA A 477 4.98 14.70 17.10
CA ALA A 477 5.85 13.74 17.75
C ALA A 477 5.40 13.30 19.15
N ASP A 478 5.01 14.25 19.99
CA ASP A 478 4.56 13.98 21.35
C ASP A 478 3.34 13.06 21.42
N ARG A 479 2.33 13.33 20.58
CA ARG A 479 1.10 12.54 20.54
C ARG A 479 1.36 11.15 19.96
N MET A 480 2.21 11.06 18.94
CA MET A 480 2.66 9.79 18.36
C MET A 480 3.40 8.94 19.39
N LYS A 481 4.37 9.50 20.13
CA LYS A 481 5.09 8.79 21.19
C LYS A 481 4.12 8.24 22.24
N ALA A 482 3.15 9.05 22.68
CA ALA A 482 2.14 8.62 23.67
C ALA A 482 1.26 7.48 23.14
N GLU A 483 0.78 7.56 21.89
CA GLU A 483 -0.03 6.51 21.26
C GLU A 483 0.78 5.20 21.09
N ILE A 484 2.00 5.30 20.55
CA ILE A 484 2.89 4.16 20.34
C ILE A 484 3.22 3.47 21.67
N TYR A 485 3.60 4.24 22.69
CA TYR A 485 3.97 3.70 23.99
C TYR A 485 2.83 2.95 24.66
N LYS A 486 1.62 3.56 24.63
CA LYS A 486 0.49 3.06 25.41
C LYS A 486 -0.25 1.93 24.71
N ARG A 487 -0.37 1.99 23.38
CA ARG A 487 -1.29 1.14 22.61
C ARG A 487 -0.61 0.35 21.49
N GLY A 488 0.67 0.59 21.21
CA GLY A 488 1.42 -0.12 20.18
C GLY A 488 1.59 0.65 18.87
N PRO A 489 2.27 0.06 17.87
CA PRO A 489 2.62 0.70 16.60
C PRO A 489 1.43 1.37 15.89
N ILE A 490 1.71 2.41 15.10
CA ILE A 490 0.73 3.21 14.35
C ILE A 490 1.06 3.23 12.86
N GLY A 491 0.06 3.40 12.00
CA GLY A 491 0.28 3.70 10.57
C GLY A 491 0.65 5.18 10.39
N CYS A 492 1.56 5.51 9.50
CA CYS A 492 1.95 6.90 9.21
C CYS A 492 2.28 7.11 7.73
N GLY A 493 1.71 8.17 7.17
CA GLY A 493 2.06 8.62 5.85
C GLY A 493 3.46 9.21 5.77
N VAL A 494 4.21 8.86 4.73
CA VAL A 494 5.53 9.43 4.43
C VAL A 494 5.63 9.83 2.96
N HIS A 495 6.44 10.84 2.66
CA HIS A 495 6.82 11.20 1.31
C HIS A 495 8.01 10.33 0.88
N ALA A 496 7.75 9.18 0.26
CA ALA A 496 8.76 8.36 -0.39
C ALA A 496 9.35 9.11 -1.58
N THR A 497 10.59 9.59 -1.42
CA THR A 497 11.43 10.20 -2.46
C THR A 497 12.40 9.17 -3.02
N GLU A 498 13.02 9.46 -4.16
CA GLU A 498 14.09 8.62 -4.71
C GLU A 498 15.24 8.38 -3.71
N LYS A 499 15.56 9.38 -2.87
CA LYS A 499 16.57 9.22 -1.81
C LYS A 499 16.11 8.30 -0.70
N PHE A 500 14.83 8.34 -0.34
CA PHE A 500 14.26 7.44 0.66
C PHE A 500 14.21 6.01 0.10
N GLU A 501 13.84 5.84 -1.17
CA GLU A 501 13.90 4.53 -1.85
C GLU A 501 15.32 3.96 -1.88
N ALA A 502 16.35 4.80 -2.05
CA ALA A 502 17.76 4.41 -2.03
C ALA A 502 18.36 4.21 -0.62
N TYR A 503 17.57 4.28 0.45
CA TYR A 503 18.06 4.13 1.82
C TYR A 503 18.57 2.71 2.10
N VAL A 504 19.77 2.62 2.71
CA VAL A 504 20.44 1.36 3.08
C VAL A 504 20.78 1.25 4.57
N GLY A 505 20.64 2.33 5.35
CA GLY A 505 20.98 2.34 6.78
C GLY A 505 21.33 3.72 7.34
N GLY A 506 21.29 3.84 8.67
CA GLY A 506 21.60 5.08 9.40
C GLY A 506 20.37 5.92 9.77
N ILE A 507 20.57 7.06 10.43
CA ILE A 507 19.45 7.96 10.74
C ILE A 507 19.17 8.83 9.51
N TYR A 508 18.10 8.51 8.79
CA TYR A 508 17.68 9.20 7.58
C TYR A 508 17.21 10.63 7.87
N SER A 509 17.59 11.59 7.02
CA SER A 509 17.10 12.96 7.09
C SER A 509 17.04 13.61 5.71
N GLU A 510 15.84 14.00 5.29
CA GLU A 510 15.60 14.81 4.11
C GLU A 510 14.50 15.84 4.39
N HIS A 511 14.88 17.12 4.46
CA HIS A 511 13.92 18.20 4.61
C HIS A 511 13.25 18.53 3.27
N VAL A 512 11.94 18.32 3.20
CA VAL A 512 11.10 18.71 2.06
C VAL A 512 10.13 19.80 2.52
N MET A 513 10.18 20.98 1.90
CA MET A 513 9.37 22.13 2.31
C MET A 513 7.86 21.87 2.24
N PHE A 514 7.41 21.09 1.26
CA PHE A 514 6.02 20.66 1.09
C PHE A 514 5.99 19.15 0.82
N PRO A 515 6.02 18.31 1.87
CA PRO A 515 6.04 16.87 1.68
C PRO A 515 4.72 16.41 1.04
N LEU A 516 4.84 15.58 -0.01
CA LEU A 516 3.70 14.94 -0.64
C LEU A 516 3.61 13.52 -0.09
N ILE A 517 2.76 13.33 0.93
CA ILE A 517 2.51 12.01 1.48
C ILE A 517 1.95 11.10 0.38
N ASN A 518 2.75 10.11 0.00
CA ASN A 518 2.53 9.24 -1.15
C ASN A 518 2.74 7.76 -0.78
N HIS A 519 3.24 7.46 0.42
CA HIS A 519 3.51 6.11 0.91
C HIS A 519 3.03 5.93 2.35
N GLU A 520 2.71 4.70 2.74
CA GLU A 520 2.29 4.33 4.10
C GLU A 520 3.32 3.39 4.72
N ILE A 521 3.68 3.67 5.98
CA ILE A 521 4.58 2.84 6.80
C ILE A 521 3.98 2.59 8.19
N SER A 522 4.60 1.71 8.98
CA SER A 522 4.25 1.54 10.40
C SER A 522 5.36 2.12 11.28
N VAL A 523 5.03 2.96 12.27
CA VAL A 523 6.00 3.46 13.25
C VAL A 523 5.84 2.68 14.55
N ALA A 524 6.91 1.98 14.96
CA ALA A 524 6.88 1.04 16.07
C ALA A 524 7.70 1.48 17.30
N GLY A 525 8.31 2.66 17.25
CA GLY A 525 9.14 3.11 18.36
C GLY A 525 9.97 4.34 18.01
N TRP A 526 10.85 4.69 18.93
CA TRP A 526 11.82 5.76 18.77
C TRP A 526 13.13 5.48 19.51
N GLY A 527 14.17 6.16 19.07
CA GLY A 527 15.44 6.24 19.78
C GLY A 527 16.00 7.64 19.83
N TYR A 528 17.13 7.76 20.50
CA TYR A 528 17.91 8.98 20.62
C TYR A 528 19.37 8.60 20.45
N ASP A 529 20.04 9.28 19.52
CA ASP A 529 21.46 9.11 19.27
C ASP A 529 22.25 10.19 20.02
N GLU A 530 23.08 9.76 20.99
CA GLU A 530 23.84 10.68 21.84
C GLU A 530 24.99 11.36 21.09
N GLU A 531 25.52 10.73 20.03
CA GLU A 531 26.64 11.27 19.26
C GLU A 531 26.21 12.45 18.39
N THR A 532 25.04 12.34 17.75
CA THR A 532 24.49 13.38 16.88
C THR A 532 23.43 14.25 17.53
N ASP A 533 23.11 14.02 18.81
CA ASP A 533 22.02 14.71 19.55
C ASP A 533 20.68 14.67 18.77
N THR A 534 20.37 13.52 18.17
CA THR A 534 19.25 13.37 17.24
C THR A 534 18.25 12.32 17.75
N GLU A 535 17.01 12.74 17.96
CA GLU A 535 15.88 11.81 18.12
C GLU A 535 15.46 11.24 16.76
N TYR A 536 15.11 9.96 16.72
CA TYR A 536 14.67 9.29 15.50
C TYR A 536 13.49 8.35 15.71
N TRP A 537 12.62 8.24 14.72
CA TRP A 537 11.58 7.22 14.64
C TRP A 537 12.15 5.89 14.17
N ILE A 538 11.57 4.80 14.66
CA ILE A 538 11.83 3.43 14.19
C ILE A 538 10.62 3.04 13.34
N GLY A 539 10.80 3.00 12.02
CA GLY A 539 9.76 2.70 11.05
C GLY A 539 9.96 1.35 10.38
N ARG A 540 8.85 0.61 10.19
CA ARG A 540 8.74 -0.59 9.37
C ARG A 540 8.22 -0.22 7.99
N ASN A 541 8.92 -0.66 6.96
CA ASN A 541 8.47 -0.52 5.58
C ASN A 541 7.91 -1.86 5.04
N SER A 542 7.40 -1.85 3.82
CA SER A 542 6.79 -3.00 3.14
C SER A 542 7.43 -3.29 1.78
N TRP A 543 8.75 -3.14 1.67
CA TRP A 543 9.53 -3.33 0.43
C TRP A 543 10.49 -4.53 0.50
N GLY A 544 10.29 -5.44 1.44
CA GLY A 544 11.17 -6.59 1.66
C GLY A 544 12.35 -6.29 2.58
N THR A 545 12.94 -7.36 3.12
CA THR A 545 14.04 -7.29 4.11
C THR A 545 15.35 -6.81 3.52
N TYR A 546 15.56 -6.93 2.21
CA TYR A 546 16.75 -6.40 1.53
C TYR A 546 16.79 -4.86 1.46
N TRP A 547 15.70 -4.17 1.76
CA TRP A 547 15.65 -2.70 1.76
C TRP A 547 15.97 -2.14 3.15
N GLY A 548 16.77 -1.07 3.21
CA GLY A 548 17.09 -0.38 4.47
C GLY A 548 17.80 -1.28 5.49
N GLU A 549 17.35 -1.19 6.74
CA GLU A 549 17.87 -1.96 7.88
C GLU A 549 16.98 -3.19 8.11
N ASN A 550 17.13 -4.23 7.28
CA ASN A 550 16.30 -5.45 7.29
C ASN A 550 14.81 -5.19 7.06
N GLY A 551 14.46 -4.27 6.14
CA GLY A 551 13.08 -3.83 5.89
C GLY A 551 12.61 -2.68 6.78
N TRP A 552 13.46 -2.23 7.71
CA TRP A 552 13.20 -1.12 8.63
C TRP A 552 14.04 0.11 8.29
N PHE A 553 13.72 1.22 8.93
CA PHE A 553 14.48 2.45 8.81
C PHE A 553 14.44 3.26 10.09
N ARG A 554 15.46 4.10 10.25
CA ARG A 554 15.49 5.15 11.25
C ARG A 554 15.40 6.49 10.55
N ILE A 555 14.52 7.37 11.01
CA ILE A 555 14.35 8.71 10.42
C ILE A 555 14.35 9.76 11.51
N ALA A 556 15.12 10.84 11.34
CA ALA A 556 15.19 11.92 12.31
C ALA A 556 13.80 12.53 12.55
N MET A 557 13.48 12.78 13.82
CA MET A 557 12.23 13.44 14.22
C MET A 557 12.24 14.93 13.91
N HIS A 558 11.06 15.53 13.97
CA HIS A 558 10.83 16.96 13.82
C HIS A 558 11.16 17.47 12.40
N HIS A 559 11.14 18.79 12.22
CA HIS A 559 11.53 19.47 10.97
C HIS A 559 10.76 19.05 9.69
N ASN A 560 9.57 18.45 9.84
CA ASN A 560 8.78 17.92 8.71
C ASN A 560 9.56 16.94 7.83
N ASN A 561 10.44 16.12 8.42
CA ASN A 561 11.21 15.12 7.71
C ASN A 561 10.28 14.14 6.96
N LEU A 562 10.22 14.28 5.64
CA LEU A 562 9.29 13.60 4.73
C LEU A 562 7.79 13.65 5.14
N GLY A 563 7.38 14.55 6.02
CA GLY A 563 6.00 14.66 6.51
C GLY A 563 5.53 13.52 7.43
N ILE A 564 6.43 12.66 7.93
CA ILE A 564 6.07 11.44 8.70
C ILE A 564 5.20 11.70 9.94
N GLU A 565 5.28 12.89 10.52
CA GLU A 565 4.55 13.25 11.75
C GLU A 565 3.18 13.94 11.48
N GLN A 566 2.76 14.05 10.22
CA GLN A 566 1.60 14.86 9.83
C GLN A 566 0.30 14.08 9.70
N ASP A 567 0.35 12.82 9.26
CA ASP A 567 -0.81 12.04 8.84
C ASP A 567 -0.68 10.57 9.29
N CYS A 568 -0.85 10.33 10.59
CA CYS A 568 -0.82 8.99 11.16
C CYS A 568 -2.20 8.51 11.61
N ASP A 569 -2.37 7.19 11.63
CA ASP A 569 -3.59 6.49 11.95
C ASP A 569 -3.36 5.37 12.96
N TRP A 570 -4.40 5.08 13.75
CA TRP A 570 -4.35 4.05 14.77
C TRP A 570 -5.72 3.38 14.92
N GLY A 571 -5.70 2.13 15.41
CA GLY A 571 -6.88 1.38 15.80
C GLY A 571 -6.61 0.50 17.00
N VAL A 572 -7.63 0.24 17.81
CA VAL A 572 -7.53 -0.63 18.99
C VAL A 572 -8.20 -1.97 18.70
N PRO A 573 -7.43 -3.05 18.50
CA PRO A 573 -7.99 -4.34 18.17
C PRO A 573 -8.72 -4.98 19.36
N ILE A 574 -9.59 -5.93 19.06
CA ILE A 574 -10.25 -6.79 20.04
C ILE A 574 -9.41 -8.07 20.16
N PRO A 575 -8.75 -8.34 21.30
CA PRO A 575 -7.73 -9.37 21.41
C PRO A 575 -8.28 -10.80 21.31
N ASP A 576 -9.55 -11.02 21.66
CA ASP A 576 -10.20 -12.33 21.54
C ASP A 576 -10.89 -12.54 20.17
N GLY A 577 -10.78 -11.56 19.26
CA GLY A 577 -11.43 -11.61 17.95
C GLY A 577 -12.96 -11.51 17.98
N SER A 578 -13.56 -11.20 19.15
CA SER A 578 -15.01 -11.05 19.25
C SER A 578 -15.50 -9.85 18.43
N LYS A 579 -16.74 -9.94 17.96
CA LYS A 579 -17.40 -8.85 17.22
C LYS A 579 -17.72 -7.69 18.18
N PRO A 580 -17.57 -6.42 17.76
CA PRO A 580 -18.01 -5.28 18.55
C PRO A 580 -19.51 -5.37 18.92
N ALA A 581 -19.82 -5.13 20.19
CA ALA A 581 -21.17 -5.33 20.76
C ALA A 581 -22.23 -4.35 20.20
N ASP A 582 -21.81 -3.24 19.62
CA ASP A 582 -22.67 -2.24 18.98
C ASP A 582 -23.06 -2.60 17.53
N PHE A 583 -22.50 -3.68 16.98
CA PHE A 583 -22.84 -4.18 15.66
C PHE A 583 -23.93 -5.27 15.72
N SER A 584 -25.19 -4.85 15.79
CA SER A 584 -26.37 -5.74 15.75
C SER A 584 -27.05 -5.74 14.37
N VAL A 585 -26.32 -5.93 13.27
CA VAL A 585 -26.91 -6.28 11.96
C VAL A 585 -25.96 -7.22 11.22
N SER A 586 -26.21 -8.52 11.31
CA SER A 586 -25.60 -9.50 10.41
C SER A 586 -26.21 -9.34 9.01
N ILE A 587 -25.52 -8.65 8.11
CA ILE A 587 -25.69 -8.93 6.68
C ILE A 587 -24.83 -10.16 6.42
N ASP A 588 -25.42 -11.33 6.63
CA ASP A 588 -24.88 -12.56 6.09
C ASP A 588 -25.00 -12.46 4.58
N TYR A 589 -23.86 -12.56 3.89
CA TYR A 589 -23.81 -12.64 2.43
C TYR A 589 -24.27 -14.05 2.01
N GLN A 590 -25.54 -14.36 2.25
CA GLN A 590 -26.24 -15.45 1.57
C GLN A 590 -26.68 -14.92 0.22
N GLY A 591 -25.96 -15.36 -0.81
CA GLY A 591 -26.42 -15.21 -2.18
C GLY A 591 -27.70 -16.01 -2.36
N ASP A 592 -28.80 -15.31 -2.60
CA ASP A 592 -29.91 -15.79 -3.38
C ASP A 592 -30.25 -14.68 -4.39
N GLU A 593 -29.88 -14.91 -5.64
CA GLU A 593 -30.47 -14.21 -6.78
C GLU A 593 -31.94 -14.61 -6.86
N GLU A 594 -32.85 -13.75 -6.40
CA GLU A 594 -34.10 -13.42 -7.08
C GLU A 594 -34.93 -12.42 -6.25
N SER A 595 -35.42 -11.39 -6.94
CA SER A 595 -36.33 -10.33 -6.44
C SER A 595 -35.71 -9.09 -5.76
N GLU A 596 -34.93 -8.31 -6.52
CA GLU A 596 -34.88 -6.87 -6.25
C GLU A 596 -35.18 -6.06 -7.51
N THR A 597 -36.31 -5.34 -7.42
CA THR A 597 -36.86 -4.45 -8.44
C THR A 597 -35.82 -3.46 -8.98
N ALA A 598 -35.86 -3.24 -10.30
CA ALA A 598 -34.97 -2.40 -11.11
C ALA A 598 -34.86 -0.90 -10.69
N ILE A 599 -35.46 -0.50 -9.57
CA ILE A 599 -35.39 0.85 -8.99
C ILE A 599 -34.20 0.96 -8.02
N GLY A 600 -33.83 -0.11 -7.31
CA GLY A 600 -32.70 -0.11 -6.36
C GLY A 600 -31.32 -0.11 -7.04
N ARG A 601 -31.21 -0.73 -8.21
CA ARG A 601 -29.94 -0.82 -8.96
C ARG A 601 -29.47 0.53 -9.49
N ASN A 602 -30.37 1.45 -9.83
CA ASN A 602 -30.02 2.80 -10.31
C ASN A 602 -29.71 3.81 -9.20
N PHE A 603 -30.15 3.55 -7.97
CA PHE A 603 -29.85 4.42 -6.81
C PHE A 603 -28.51 4.05 -6.15
N LEU A 604 -28.15 2.76 -6.15
CA LEU A 604 -26.90 2.27 -5.55
C LEU A 604 -25.69 2.44 -6.49
N HIS A 605 -25.86 2.27 -7.81
CA HIS A 605 -24.78 2.52 -8.79
C HIS A 605 -24.38 4.00 -8.89
N ARG A 606 -25.29 4.92 -8.52
CA ARG A 606 -25.04 6.37 -8.64
C ARG A 606 -24.37 6.99 -7.40
N LYS A 607 -24.27 6.24 -6.28
CA LYS A 607 -23.56 6.67 -5.06
C LYS A 607 -22.15 6.09 -4.90
N LEU A 608 -21.75 5.14 -5.75
CA LEU A 608 -20.47 4.43 -5.68
C LEU A 608 -19.45 4.85 -6.76
N GLU A 609 -19.80 5.79 -7.63
CA GLU A 609 -18.85 6.42 -8.56
C GLU A 609 -18.45 7.80 -8.05
N PHE A 610 -17.28 7.92 -7.43
CA PHE A 610 -16.59 9.21 -7.36
C PHE A 610 -15.85 9.45 -8.67
N PRO A 611 -16.02 10.60 -9.33
CA PRO A 611 -15.30 10.89 -10.57
C PRO A 611 -13.85 11.24 -10.25
N ILE A 612 -12.91 10.39 -10.66
CA ILE A 612 -11.47 10.70 -10.68
C ILE A 612 -11.27 11.86 -11.65
N ARG A 613 -10.97 13.07 -11.15
CA ARG A 613 -10.66 14.22 -12.03
C ARG A 613 -9.45 15.02 -11.52
N PRO A 614 -8.54 15.44 -12.41
CA PRO A 614 -7.38 16.27 -12.06
C PRO A 614 -7.76 17.59 -11.39
N ILE A 615 -6.89 18.14 -10.53
CA ILE A 615 -7.09 19.41 -9.79
C ILE A 615 -7.49 20.59 -10.69
N LYS A 616 -6.99 20.65 -11.93
CA LYS A 616 -7.41 21.67 -12.91
C LYS A 616 -8.89 21.54 -13.30
N VAL A 617 -9.42 20.33 -13.34
CA VAL A 617 -10.83 20.05 -13.65
C VAL A 617 -11.73 20.21 -12.43
N TRP A 618 -11.23 19.83 -11.24
CA TRP A 618 -11.91 20.12 -9.97
C TRP A 618 -11.99 21.62 -9.70
N ALA A 619 -10.94 22.41 -9.94
CA ALA A 619 -10.98 23.87 -9.82
C ALA A 619 -11.98 24.52 -10.79
N LEU A 620 -12.09 23.98 -12.01
CA LEU A 620 -13.09 24.39 -12.99
C LEU A 620 -14.52 23.97 -12.60
N ASP A 621 -14.71 22.87 -11.87
CA ASP A 621 -16.04 22.41 -11.41
C ASP A 621 -16.46 22.99 -10.04
N VAL A 622 -15.54 23.29 -9.12
CA VAL A 622 -15.82 24.05 -7.89
C VAL A 622 -16.30 25.45 -8.24
N SER A 623 -15.72 26.07 -9.28
CA SER A 623 -16.21 27.34 -9.82
C SER A 623 -17.64 27.26 -10.38
N LYS A 624 -18.11 26.05 -10.75
CA LYS A 624 -19.50 25.80 -11.16
C LYS A 624 -20.43 25.46 -9.98
N GLN A 625 -19.91 24.87 -8.91
CA GLN A 625 -20.71 24.47 -7.75
C GLN A 625 -20.95 25.61 -6.75
N SER A 626 -20.06 26.61 -6.65
CA SER A 626 -20.28 27.80 -5.82
C SER A 626 -21.40 28.72 -6.33
N LEU A 627 -21.95 28.48 -7.53
CA LEU A 627 -23.13 29.17 -8.06
C LEU A 627 -24.38 28.27 -8.13
N GLY A 628 -24.26 26.97 -7.85
CA GLY A 628 -25.35 25.99 -8.00
C GLY A 628 -26.14 25.68 -6.72
N ALA A 629 -25.76 26.23 -5.57
CA ALA A 629 -26.41 25.96 -4.28
C ALA A 629 -27.66 26.82 -4.00
N ALA A 630 -28.13 27.59 -4.99
CA ALA A 630 -29.47 28.18 -4.98
C ALA A 630 -30.16 27.84 -6.30
N PHE A 631 -31.35 27.26 -6.22
CA PHE A 631 -32.21 26.75 -7.31
C PHE A 631 -32.31 27.63 -8.58
N VAL A 632 -31.35 27.56 -9.50
CA VAL A 632 -31.35 28.41 -10.73
C VAL A 632 -30.59 27.73 -11.90
N HIS A 633 -31.10 27.86 -13.14
CA HIS A 633 -30.46 27.39 -14.38
C HIS A 633 -29.03 27.98 -14.56
N SER A 634 -27.99 27.15 -14.37
CA SER A 634 -26.58 27.56 -14.43
C SER A 634 -26.13 28.13 -15.78
N CYS A 635 -26.66 27.62 -16.90
CA CYS A 635 -26.33 28.09 -18.25
C CYS A 635 -26.82 29.52 -18.50
N GLY A 636 -28.03 29.85 -18.03
CA GLY A 636 -28.60 31.18 -18.22
C GLY A 636 -27.89 32.26 -17.40
N ILE A 637 -27.51 31.94 -16.16
CA ILE A 637 -26.71 32.85 -15.32
C ILE A 637 -25.37 33.13 -15.98
N TYR A 638 -24.72 32.08 -16.51
CA TYR A 638 -23.46 32.24 -17.24
C TYR A 638 -23.62 33.18 -18.44
N LEU A 639 -24.65 32.99 -19.28
CA LEU A 639 -24.86 33.87 -20.43
C LEU A 639 -25.10 35.32 -20.02
N VAL A 640 -25.97 35.57 -19.04
CA VAL A 640 -26.30 36.94 -18.60
C VAL A 640 -25.06 37.61 -18.00
N THR A 641 -24.31 36.90 -17.17
CA THR A 641 -23.05 37.38 -16.60
C THR A 641 -22.06 37.75 -17.70
N TYR A 642 -21.95 36.90 -18.71
CA TYR A 642 -21.03 37.09 -19.82
C TYR A 642 -21.44 38.26 -20.74
N LEU A 643 -22.74 38.43 -21.00
CA LEU A 643 -23.26 39.58 -21.75
C LEU A 643 -23.03 40.89 -21.01
N VAL A 644 -23.23 40.91 -19.70
CA VAL A 644 -22.92 42.10 -18.86
C VAL A 644 -21.43 42.40 -18.87
N ASP A 645 -20.58 41.38 -18.77
CA ASP A 645 -19.11 41.53 -18.81
C ASP A 645 -18.60 42.08 -20.15
N THR A 646 -19.14 41.59 -21.26
CA THR A 646 -18.68 42.01 -22.59
C THR A 646 -19.27 43.35 -23.04
N THR A 647 -20.51 43.67 -22.63
CA THR A 647 -21.16 44.94 -23.00
C THR A 647 -20.82 46.05 -22.00
N TRP A 648 -21.32 45.96 -20.78
CA TRP A 648 -21.10 46.95 -19.73
C TRP A 648 -19.63 46.98 -19.31
N GLY A 649 -18.95 45.83 -19.28
CA GLY A 649 -17.51 45.79 -19.01
C GLY A 649 -16.67 46.38 -20.14
N GLY A 650 -17.05 46.20 -21.40
CA GLY A 650 -16.43 46.95 -22.50
C GLY A 650 -16.53 48.47 -22.31
N PHE A 651 -17.73 48.95 -21.98
CA PHE A 651 -17.97 50.37 -21.69
C PHE A 651 -17.16 50.88 -20.48
N LEU A 652 -17.21 50.17 -19.35
CA LEU A 652 -16.45 50.52 -18.15
C LEU A 652 -14.95 50.53 -18.40
N THR A 653 -14.44 49.57 -19.18
CA THR A 653 -13.02 49.53 -19.56
C THR A 653 -12.62 50.79 -20.31
N ILE A 654 -13.45 51.29 -21.25
CA ILE A 654 -13.19 52.56 -21.94
C ILE A 654 -13.24 53.74 -20.97
N VAL A 655 -14.19 53.78 -20.04
CA VAL A 655 -14.30 54.84 -19.03
C VAL A 655 -13.06 54.88 -18.13
N TYR A 656 -12.60 53.72 -17.64
CA TYR A 656 -11.40 53.64 -16.81
C TYR A 656 -10.13 53.96 -17.58
N LEU A 657 -10.02 53.52 -18.83
CA LEU A 657 -8.91 53.91 -19.70
C LEU A 657 -8.88 55.42 -19.94
N ARG A 658 -10.02 56.08 -20.12
CA ARG A 658 -10.10 57.54 -20.19
C ARG A 658 -9.67 58.22 -18.90
N ALA A 659 -10.13 57.72 -17.75
CA ALA A 659 -9.75 58.26 -16.46
C ALA A 659 -8.24 58.14 -16.21
N ILE A 660 -7.66 56.98 -16.52
CA ILE A 660 -6.21 56.72 -16.41
C ILE A 660 -5.43 57.61 -17.38
N HIS A 661 -5.90 57.77 -18.62
CA HIS A 661 -5.28 58.67 -19.60
C HIS A 661 -5.29 60.14 -19.13
N SER A 662 -6.44 60.65 -18.67
CA SER A 662 -6.54 62.02 -18.17
C SER A 662 -5.67 62.26 -16.93
N MET A 663 -5.58 61.27 -16.04
CA MET A 663 -4.73 61.33 -14.85
C MET A 663 -3.24 61.26 -15.21
N ALA A 664 -2.84 60.41 -16.16
CA ALA A 664 -1.48 60.32 -16.66
C ALA A 664 -1.05 61.63 -17.35
N ALA A 665 -1.94 62.26 -18.13
CA ALA A 665 -1.70 63.57 -18.73
C ALA A 665 -1.55 64.68 -17.68
N TRP A 666 -2.37 64.65 -16.62
CA TRP A 666 -2.27 65.62 -15.51
C TRP A 666 -0.98 65.46 -14.69
N LEU A 667 -0.51 64.23 -14.48
CA LEU A 667 0.72 63.90 -13.75
C LEU A 667 2.00 63.98 -14.61
N GLY A 668 1.89 64.27 -15.92
CA GLY A 668 3.03 64.37 -16.82
C GLY A 668 3.65 63.01 -17.24
N TYR A 669 2.92 61.90 -17.09
CA TYR A 669 3.34 60.57 -17.54
C TYR A 669 3.04 60.37 -19.03
N ILE A 670 3.94 60.89 -19.88
CA ILE A 670 3.80 60.91 -21.35
C ILE A 670 3.64 59.49 -21.92
N ASP A 671 4.37 58.50 -21.39
CA ASP A 671 4.37 57.11 -21.89
C ASP A 671 3.01 56.40 -21.79
N VAL A 672 2.17 56.79 -20.82
CA VAL A 672 0.80 56.26 -20.64
C VAL A 672 -0.23 57.17 -21.31
N ALA A 673 0.07 58.47 -21.44
CA ALA A 673 -0.78 59.43 -22.14
C ALA A 673 -0.78 59.21 -23.67
N SER A 674 0.30 58.71 -24.28
CA SER A 674 0.36 58.39 -25.72
C SER A 674 -0.11 56.97 -26.03
N CYS A 675 -1.39 56.69 -25.75
CA CYS A 675 -1.98 55.36 -25.88
C CYS A 675 -1.85 54.82 -27.31
N GLY A 676 -1.25 53.64 -27.50
CA GLY A 676 -1.10 52.99 -28.81
C GLY A 676 0.11 53.44 -29.63
N ASP A 677 0.91 54.40 -29.13
CA ASP A 677 2.23 54.75 -29.67
C ASP A 677 3.32 54.08 -28.82
N TYR A 678 4.11 53.22 -29.45
CA TYR A 678 5.21 52.49 -28.81
C TYR A 678 6.60 53.03 -29.20
N GLY A 679 6.66 54.09 -30.02
CA GLY A 679 7.87 54.66 -30.61
C GLY A 679 8.42 53.89 -31.82
N ASP A 680 9.26 54.56 -32.60
CA ASP A 680 10.02 53.99 -33.72
C ASP A 680 11.53 54.27 -33.53
N PRO A 681 12.37 53.26 -33.21
CA PRO A 681 12.03 51.85 -33.01
C PRO A 681 11.25 51.59 -31.71
N ILE A 682 10.58 50.44 -31.64
CA ILE A 682 9.68 50.05 -30.54
C ILE A 682 10.42 50.07 -29.19
N ARG A 683 9.84 50.80 -28.23
CA ARG A 683 10.37 50.91 -26.85
C ARG A 683 9.57 50.01 -25.92
N ILE A 684 10.17 48.88 -25.53
CA ILE A 684 9.57 47.87 -24.61
C ILE A 684 9.09 48.48 -23.28
N LYS A 685 9.78 49.50 -22.75
CA LYS A 685 9.38 50.19 -21.50
C LYS A 685 8.04 50.93 -21.63
N VAL A 686 7.77 51.51 -22.79
CA VAL A 686 6.51 52.24 -23.09
C VAL A 686 5.37 51.23 -23.22
N TRP A 687 5.61 50.13 -23.91
CA TRP A 687 4.65 49.02 -24.01
C TRP A 687 4.28 48.45 -22.64
N TRP A 688 5.26 48.18 -21.77
CA TRP A 688 5.00 47.69 -20.41
C TRP A 688 4.17 48.64 -19.57
N SER A 689 4.41 49.94 -19.69
CA SER A 689 3.68 50.97 -18.94
C SER A 689 2.21 51.06 -19.41
N GLN A 690 1.96 50.99 -20.72
CA GLN A 690 0.61 50.96 -21.28
C GLN A 690 -0.11 49.64 -21.00
N CYS A 691 0.61 48.51 -20.99
CA CYS A 691 0.08 47.20 -20.60
C CYS A 691 -0.38 47.19 -19.15
N LEU A 692 0.43 47.74 -18.23
CA LEU A 692 0.08 47.85 -16.82
C LEU A 692 -1.16 48.74 -16.60
N ALA A 693 -1.26 49.85 -17.32
CA ALA A 693 -2.43 50.73 -17.31
C ALA A 693 -3.71 50.01 -17.78
N TYR A 694 -3.60 49.20 -18.84
CA TYR A 694 -4.70 48.37 -19.34
C TYR A 694 -5.13 47.29 -18.34
N LEU A 695 -4.18 46.59 -17.72
CA LEU A 695 -4.46 45.60 -16.66
C LEU A 695 -5.14 46.23 -15.44
N MET A 696 -4.75 47.44 -15.05
CA MET A 696 -5.43 48.21 -14.00
C MET A 696 -6.87 48.54 -14.36
N ALA A 697 -7.12 49.01 -15.60
CA ALA A 697 -8.47 49.30 -16.08
C ALA A 697 -9.36 48.04 -16.09
N LEU A 698 -8.80 46.90 -16.51
CA LEU A 698 -9.48 45.61 -16.49
C LEU A 698 -9.80 45.15 -15.06
N ALA A 699 -8.86 45.28 -14.12
CA ALA A 699 -9.10 44.91 -12.73
C ALA A 699 -10.21 45.74 -12.07
N LEU A 700 -10.21 47.07 -12.30
CA LEU A 700 -11.27 47.97 -11.82
C LEU A 700 -12.63 47.65 -12.45
N MET A 701 -12.65 47.32 -13.74
CA MET A 701 -13.86 46.87 -14.42
C MET A 701 -14.41 45.58 -13.81
N LYS A 702 -13.58 44.55 -13.63
CA LYS A 702 -14.00 43.27 -13.07
C LYS A 702 -14.53 43.42 -11.65
N LEU A 703 -13.89 44.24 -10.81
CA LEU A 703 -14.36 44.54 -9.46
C LEU A 703 -15.76 45.19 -9.49
N THR A 704 -15.96 46.16 -10.38
CA THR A 704 -17.23 46.89 -10.51
C THR A 704 -18.36 45.98 -10.98
N ILE A 705 -18.08 45.10 -11.94
CA ILE A 705 -19.05 44.11 -12.43
C ILE A 705 -19.35 43.07 -11.36
N MET A 706 -18.33 42.60 -10.63
CA MET A 706 -18.52 41.63 -9.54
C MET A 706 -19.44 42.20 -8.46
N LEU A 707 -19.25 43.47 -8.07
CA LEU A 707 -20.13 44.15 -7.10
C LEU A 707 -21.56 44.32 -7.63
N LEU A 708 -21.72 44.63 -8.92
CA LEU A 708 -23.03 44.75 -9.55
C LEU A 708 -23.74 43.39 -9.62
N LEU A 709 -23.07 42.33 -10.07
CA LEU A 709 -23.64 40.98 -10.14
C LEU A 709 -23.97 40.43 -8.76
N TRP A 710 -23.15 40.71 -7.75
CA TRP A 710 -23.43 40.35 -6.36
C TRP A 710 -24.69 41.06 -5.84
N SER A 711 -24.85 42.35 -6.15
CA SER A 711 -25.98 43.15 -5.67
C SER A 711 -27.33 42.77 -6.29
N PHE A 712 -27.32 42.22 -7.52
CA PHE A 712 -28.53 41.87 -8.28
C PHE A 712 -28.67 40.36 -8.55
N PHE A 713 -27.94 39.52 -7.81
CA PHE A 713 -27.85 38.07 -8.08
C PHE A 713 -29.21 37.37 -8.18
N LEU A 714 -30.12 37.65 -7.24
CA LEU A 714 -31.46 37.05 -7.18
C LEU A 714 -32.34 37.44 -8.38
N ASP A 715 -32.27 38.70 -8.81
CA ASP A 715 -33.04 39.20 -9.96
C ASP A 715 -32.50 38.62 -11.28
N ILE A 716 -31.17 38.55 -11.41
CA ILE A 716 -30.48 37.96 -12.56
C ILE A 716 -30.80 36.47 -12.69
N ALA A 717 -30.78 35.75 -11.56
CA ALA A 717 -31.16 34.35 -11.48
C ALA A 717 -32.59 34.09 -11.98
N THR A 718 -33.53 34.93 -11.54
CA THR A 718 -34.94 34.83 -11.90
C THR A 718 -35.15 35.13 -13.39
N PHE A 719 -34.49 36.16 -13.91
CA PHE A 719 -34.52 36.52 -15.33
C PHE A 719 -33.91 35.43 -16.21
N ALA A 720 -32.73 34.91 -15.84
CA ALA A 720 -32.05 33.83 -16.56
C ALA A 720 -32.92 32.58 -16.66
N THR A 721 -33.60 32.21 -15.57
CA THR A 721 -34.49 31.03 -15.57
C THR A 721 -35.67 31.20 -16.52
N ARG A 722 -36.26 32.39 -16.62
CA ARG A 722 -37.36 32.68 -17.56
C ARG A 722 -36.89 32.75 -19.02
N LEU A 723 -35.69 33.25 -19.26
CA LEU A 723 -35.14 33.36 -20.62
C LEU A 723 -34.86 31.98 -21.23
N PHE A 724 -34.45 31.02 -20.39
CA PHE A 724 -34.00 29.69 -20.83
C PHE A 724 -35.03 28.57 -20.66
N SER A 725 -36.17 28.83 -20.01
CA SER A 725 -37.28 27.85 -19.95
C SER A 725 -37.79 27.43 -21.33
N THR A 726 -37.61 28.28 -22.36
CA THR A 726 -38.00 27.99 -23.75
C THR A 726 -37.13 26.91 -24.42
N PHE A 727 -35.91 26.66 -23.91
CA PHE A 727 -34.94 25.72 -24.49
C PHE A 727 -34.82 24.40 -23.72
N GLU A 728 -35.71 24.16 -22.74
CA GLU A 728 -35.64 23.02 -21.81
C GLU A 728 -35.60 21.65 -22.50
N HIS A 729 -36.18 21.55 -23.71
CA HIS A 729 -36.20 20.31 -24.51
C HIS A 729 -34.99 20.11 -25.44
N HIS A 730 -34.10 21.09 -25.60
CA HIS A 730 -32.96 21.03 -26.54
C HIS A 730 -31.62 21.38 -25.88
N ARG A 731 -31.22 20.59 -24.89
CA ARG A 731 -30.02 20.79 -24.05
C ARG A 731 -28.71 20.96 -24.84
N HIS A 732 -28.51 20.24 -25.95
CA HIS A 732 -27.29 20.37 -26.76
C HIS A 732 -27.23 21.70 -27.55
N LEU A 733 -28.38 22.24 -27.96
CA LEU A 733 -28.48 23.52 -28.64
C LEU A 733 -28.27 24.68 -27.66
N GLU A 734 -28.86 24.58 -26.46
CA GLU A 734 -28.65 25.52 -25.36
C GLU A 734 -27.16 25.65 -25.01
N LEU A 735 -26.47 24.53 -24.80
CA LEU A 735 -25.03 24.52 -24.49
C LEU A 735 -24.18 25.13 -25.61
N SER A 736 -24.47 24.82 -26.87
CA SER A 736 -23.73 25.36 -28.02
C SER A 736 -23.89 26.87 -28.18
N ILE A 737 -25.12 27.39 -27.98
CA ILE A 737 -25.41 28.82 -28.06
C ILE A 737 -24.72 29.57 -26.92
N VAL A 738 -24.84 29.05 -25.68
CA VAL A 738 -24.39 29.72 -24.46
C VAL A 738 -22.86 29.67 -24.27
N MET A 739 -22.23 28.54 -24.60
CA MET A 739 -20.80 28.34 -24.31
C MET A 739 -19.87 28.66 -25.48
N LEU A 740 -20.37 28.68 -26.72
CA LEU A 740 -19.53 28.76 -27.91
C LEU A 740 -19.90 29.94 -28.82
N ILE A 741 -21.16 30.03 -29.26
CA ILE A 741 -21.58 31.00 -30.27
C ILE A 741 -21.61 32.42 -29.69
N VAL A 742 -22.37 32.66 -28.63
CA VAL A 742 -22.51 34.00 -28.06
C VAL A 742 -21.19 34.52 -27.47
N PRO A 743 -20.42 33.72 -26.72
CA PRO A 743 -19.10 34.14 -26.26
C PRO A 743 -18.13 34.50 -27.38
N GLY A 744 -18.07 33.69 -28.43
CA GLY A 744 -17.21 33.97 -29.60
C GLY A 744 -17.55 35.30 -30.26
N CYS A 745 -18.84 35.56 -30.51
CA CYS A 745 -19.29 36.81 -31.14
C CYS A 745 -19.05 38.03 -30.25
N CYS A 746 -19.33 37.94 -28.95
CA CYS A 746 -19.21 39.08 -28.03
C CYS A 746 -17.75 39.43 -27.75
N ASN A 747 -16.86 38.44 -27.59
CA ASN A 747 -15.42 38.70 -27.45
C ASN A 747 -14.83 39.34 -28.71
N ALA A 748 -15.22 38.87 -29.91
CA ALA A 748 -14.77 39.46 -31.16
C ALA A 748 -15.22 40.93 -31.28
N ALA A 749 -16.47 41.22 -30.93
CA ALA A 749 -17.00 42.58 -30.92
C ALA A 749 -16.31 43.46 -29.87
N GLN A 750 -16.11 42.96 -28.65
CA GLN A 750 -15.45 43.68 -27.56
C GLN A 750 -13.98 44.00 -27.90
N PHE A 751 -13.25 43.02 -28.44
CA PHE A 751 -11.90 43.24 -28.94
C PHE A 751 -11.87 44.33 -30.01
N TRP A 752 -12.76 44.24 -31.01
CA TRP A 752 -12.83 45.23 -32.09
C TRP A 752 -13.13 46.65 -31.58
N ILE A 753 -14.04 46.79 -30.61
CA ILE A 753 -14.40 48.08 -30.00
C ILE A 753 -13.22 48.66 -29.23
N ILE A 754 -12.56 47.86 -28.38
CA ILE A 754 -11.43 48.31 -27.56
C ILE A 754 -10.24 48.64 -28.45
N ASP A 755 -9.91 47.78 -29.41
CA ASP A 755 -8.81 48.00 -30.36
C ASP A 755 -9.04 49.25 -31.22
N SER A 756 -10.27 49.47 -31.71
CA SER A 756 -10.63 50.68 -32.45
C SER A 756 -10.51 51.95 -31.58
N TYR A 757 -10.84 51.85 -30.29
CA TYR A 757 -10.68 52.95 -29.35
C TYR A 757 -9.20 53.27 -29.08
N LEU A 758 -8.37 52.25 -28.86
CA LEU A 758 -6.93 52.40 -28.64
C LEU A 758 -6.21 52.96 -29.87
N LYS A 759 -6.69 52.65 -31.08
CA LYS A 759 -6.13 53.12 -32.37
C LYS A 759 -6.71 54.45 -32.88
N SER A 760 -7.71 55.03 -32.20
CA SER A 760 -8.34 56.28 -32.62
C SER A 760 -7.37 57.47 -32.59
N GLN A 761 -7.22 58.17 -33.72
CA GLN A 761 -6.29 59.31 -33.85
C GLN A 761 -6.63 60.52 -32.95
N ASN A 762 -7.84 60.59 -32.40
CA ASN A 762 -8.21 61.65 -31.44
C ASN A 762 -7.60 61.44 -30.04
N ASN A 763 -7.10 60.24 -29.74
CA ASN A 763 -6.46 59.91 -28.46
C ASN A 763 -4.92 59.99 -28.53
N GLN A 764 -4.37 60.24 -29.72
CA GLN A 764 -2.96 60.54 -29.92
C GLN A 764 -2.75 62.02 -29.62
N LEU A 765 -2.03 62.35 -28.54
CA LEU A 765 -1.59 63.72 -28.29
C LEU A 765 -0.76 64.18 -29.50
N LYS A 766 -1.33 65.05 -30.34
CA LYS A 766 -0.57 65.77 -31.37
C LYS A 766 0.47 66.61 -30.66
N ILE A 767 1.72 66.15 -30.69
CA ILE A 767 2.89 66.89 -30.26
C ILE A 767 2.86 68.24 -31.00
N LEU A 768 2.67 69.32 -30.23
CA LEU A 768 2.82 70.68 -30.72
C LEU A 768 4.24 70.87 -31.28
N SER A 769 4.32 71.60 -32.39
CA SER A 769 5.50 71.93 -33.19
C SER A 769 6.76 72.35 -32.40
N PRO A 770 7.97 72.18 -32.97
CA PRO A 770 9.24 72.37 -32.27
C PRO A 770 9.61 73.85 -32.14
N THR A 771 8.97 74.60 -31.25
CA THR A 771 9.39 75.96 -30.86
C THR A 771 8.84 76.33 -29.48
N SER A 772 9.30 75.68 -28.41
CA SER A 772 9.20 76.23 -27.04
C SER A 772 9.97 75.44 -25.95
N ALA A 773 10.93 74.59 -26.32
CA ALA A 773 11.77 73.87 -25.35
C ALA A 773 13.02 74.66 -24.91
N GLU A 774 12.93 75.99 -24.80
CA GLU A 774 13.93 76.84 -24.15
C GLU A 774 13.23 77.71 -23.11
N SER A 775 12.93 77.19 -21.93
CA SER A 775 12.76 78.06 -20.74
C SER A 775 12.75 77.38 -19.38
N TRP A 776 12.68 76.05 -19.26
CA TRP A 776 12.58 75.40 -17.94
C TRP A 776 13.68 74.39 -17.64
N ALA A 777 14.94 74.83 -17.77
CA ALA A 777 16.08 74.18 -17.14
C ALA A 777 16.97 75.23 -16.45
N ARG A 778 16.53 75.71 -15.28
CA ARG A 778 17.43 76.34 -14.30
C ARG A 778 17.06 75.91 -12.88
N GLN A 779 18.07 75.34 -12.23
CA GLN A 779 18.36 75.28 -10.79
C GLN A 779 18.14 73.96 -10.02
N PRO A 780 19.03 73.66 -9.04
CA PRO A 780 19.92 72.51 -9.17
C PRO A 780 19.84 71.49 -8.01
N ALA A 781 20.32 70.26 -8.27
CA ALA A 781 20.64 69.28 -7.24
C ALA A 781 22.10 69.47 -6.77
N PHE A 782 22.28 69.68 -5.47
CA PHE A 782 23.57 69.55 -4.79
C PHE A 782 23.88 68.07 -4.56
N GLY A 783 25.02 67.60 -5.05
CA GLY A 783 25.56 66.27 -4.79
C GLY A 783 27.06 66.26 -5.08
N HIS A 784 27.84 65.82 -4.10
CA HIS A 784 29.24 66.14 -3.90
C HIS A 784 30.24 65.63 -4.95
N VAL A 785 31.25 66.48 -5.13
CA VAL A 785 32.59 66.32 -5.73
C VAL A 785 33.32 65.04 -5.31
N LEU A 786 33.93 64.34 -6.28
CA LEU A 786 35.33 63.85 -6.23
C LEU A 786 35.92 63.78 -7.67
N PRO A 787 37.15 64.27 -7.93
CA PRO A 787 37.68 64.39 -9.29
C PRO A 787 38.68 63.30 -9.73
N ALA A 788 38.54 62.93 -11.00
CA ALA A 788 39.57 62.67 -12.03
C ALA A 788 40.86 61.89 -11.70
N LYS A 789 41.17 60.89 -12.55
CA LYS A 789 42.30 60.98 -13.49
C LYS A 789 42.21 59.99 -14.68
N PRO A 790 42.83 60.31 -15.83
CA PRO A 790 42.66 59.63 -17.11
C PRO A 790 43.88 58.77 -17.50
N PHE A 791 43.71 57.74 -18.31
CA PHE A 791 44.72 57.15 -19.23
C PHE A 791 43.95 56.31 -20.26
N GLY A 792 43.92 56.71 -21.54
CA GLY A 792 44.75 56.14 -22.62
C GLY A 792 44.06 54.87 -23.16
N GLY A 793 43.57 54.78 -24.40
CA GLY A 793 44.16 55.23 -25.65
C GLY A 793 44.70 53.99 -26.37
N ASP A 794 44.26 53.80 -27.62
CA ASP A 794 44.64 52.76 -28.59
C ASP A 794 44.12 51.34 -28.38
N GLU A 795 43.83 50.52 -29.39
CA GLU A 795 43.53 50.65 -30.83
C GLU A 795 43.46 49.17 -31.26
N SER A 796 42.48 48.72 -32.06
CA SER A 796 42.79 48.00 -33.30
C SER A 796 41.50 47.59 -34.02
N ALA A 797 41.51 47.93 -35.30
CA ALA A 797 40.46 47.83 -36.29
C ALA A 797 40.21 46.41 -36.82
N LYS A 798 39.04 46.24 -37.45
CA LYS A 798 38.85 45.78 -38.86
C LYS A 798 37.32 45.71 -39.13
N SER A 799 36.74 46.67 -39.86
CA SER A 799 36.51 46.66 -41.32
C SER A 799 35.87 45.34 -41.78
N VAL A 800 34.54 45.19 -41.91
CA VAL A 800 33.62 45.73 -42.94
C VAL A 800 34.12 45.49 -44.37
N ARG A 801 33.45 44.61 -45.14
CA ARG A 801 32.48 44.89 -46.24
C ARG A 801 32.31 43.66 -47.18
N PRO A 802 31.41 43.63 -48.19
CA PRO A 802 30.15 42.86 -48.13
C PRO A 802 29.93 41.90 -49.32
N LEU A 803 28.87 41.08 -49.22
CA LEU A 803 27.87 40.86 -50.29
C LEU A 803 26.55 40.48 -49.64
#